data_AF-C7RE61-F1
#
_entry.id   AF-C7RE61-F1
#
_cell.length_a   1.000
_cell.length_b   1.000
_cell.length_c   1.000
_cell.angle_alpha   90.00
_cell.angle_beta   90.00
_cell.angle_gamma   90.00
#
_symmetry.space_group_name_H-M   'P 1'
#
loop_
_entity.id
_entity.type
_entity.pdbx_description
1 polymer ?
#
loop_
_entity_poly.entity_id
_entity_poly.type
_entity_poly.pdbx_seq_one_letter_code
_entity_poly.pdbx_strand_id
1 'polypeptide(L)'
;MKNKLFSIFTALAMVLGILVAPFTSANAAEEAKYENSTNKINIHKILFKEEKAYTDWKPEDHKTSSEITNIKEYFGDKAEEIAGVAYDIYKEEKATDTNKANGQTLNTEFNTSEFKEDKYYSIVKTDKSNRNLGELLTTASGTGDVELEDGSYVIVENADRTTYQDPATGQTVSKQGKAIPVRITLPAALPVENTSGVLHLYPKNTTVDSPDTEKNFTDKIDIKDANNTTKQEEKNNEENYRVSGVGQPVPYTVETVFKPNTNFKNAYWNDQMTKGLTFTQEDLDAMKIYVNGVDKTDSFGKELDGNGYKVVLNDMTLVNGQKENVTVRLEYTAKLNEDSKVEIPESNDVTFHYGNNPIHGNTPKPTKPKENGELEVEKTWADGVPAAGEWASFTLKNANTGKIIGTVKFETKDNNGNLETTTTYTANAEYKPIGNEKNLAGPEKETVSGNKWTFKWTGLDKDLEYKVEEDNNMNETAKFTKGADGKIIIENKKDKNPTPKNPQEPKVVRYGKKFVKADEADGKRLNGAKFVVKHEKENKYLVNKTAEELAKEKSDYDKAVAEYDAIYKNPDAKQDQLDAKFEEVKAKAEALNNKYKWADANDKKAAAKLANVVTLEPKENGKFEITDLQLGKYNLEEIAAPKDYAVRDGVIPFEVTKTSYNKDDSKIGVVYEGTDNVVNEAKDADAQRVDNRKLTIPQTGGIGSLIFVVAGLAIMAGAYVAYRKNQARA
;
A
#
# COMPACT_ATOMS: atom_id res chain seq x y z
N MET A 1 -19.70 -44.36 -1.97
CA MET A 1 -18.71 -44.87 -2.96
C MET A 1 -18.24 -43.70 -3.81
N LYS A 2 -16.91 -43.61 -3.99
CA LYS A 2 -16.18 -42.86 -5.05
C LYS A 2 -16.22 -41.32 -4.92
N ASN A 3 -15.14 -40.56 -4.72
CA ASN A 3 -13.69 -40.80 -4.76
C ASN A 3 -13.03 -39.87 -3.73
N LYS A 4 -12.48 -40.40 -2.63
CA LYS A 4 -11.46 -39.69 -1.86
C LYS A 4 -10.14 -39.93 -2.58
N LEU A 5 -9.70 -38.98 -3.39
CA LEU A 5 -8.33 -38.93 -3.90
C LEU A 5 -7.41 -38.64 -2.72
N PHE A 6 -7.11 -39.68 -1.94
CA PHE A 6 -5.92 -39.72 -1.09
C PHE A 6 -4.74 -39.54 -2.04
N SER A 7 -4.12 -38.35 -2.01
CA SER A 7 -2.82 -38.11 -2.62
C SER A 7 -1.80 -38.88 -1.77
N ILE A 8 -1.64 -40.18 -2.03
CA ILE A 8 -0.61 -41.01 -1.44
C ILE A 8 0.72 -40.54 -2.03
N PHE A 9 1.38 -39.58 -1.38
CA PHE A 9 2.81 -39.38 -1.56
C PHE A 9 3.49 -40.43 -0.71
N THR A 10 3.85 -41.54 -1.35
CA THR A 10 4.76 -42.52 -0.79
C THR A 10 6.05 -41.80 -0.38
N ALA A 11 6.32 -41.74 0.92
CA ALA A 11 7.66 -41.51 1.45
C ALA A 11 8.55 -42.69 1.05
N LEU A 12 9.00 -42.68 -0.21
CA LEU A 12 10.12 -43.45 -0.72
C LEU A 12 11.02 -42.37 -1.33
N ALA A 13 12.17 -42.01 -0.78
CA ALA A 13 13.10 -42.85 -0.06
C ALA A 13 14.12 -42.03 0.76
N MET A 14 14.41 -42.54 1.95
CA MET A 14 15.68 -43.23 2.16
C MET A 14 15.34 -44.71 2.33
N VAL A 15 15.68 -45.52 1.33
CA VAL A 15 15.80 -46.96 1.54
C VAL A 15 16.99 -47.14 2.46
N LEU A 16 16.70 -47.31 3.76
CA LEU A 16 17.47 -48.19 4.62
C LEU A 16 17.60 -49.53 3.88
N GLY A 17 18.68 -49.68 3.12
CA GLY A 17 19.15 -50.95 2.60
C GLY A 17 19.82 -51.78 3.70
N ILE A 18 19.35 -51.63 4.94
CA ILE A 18 19.82 -52.37 6.10
C ILE A 18 18.58 -52.68 6.91
N LEU A 19 18.25 -53.97 6.97
CA LEU A 19 17.43 -54.51 8.04
C LEU A 19 18.02 -54.00 9.36
N VAL A 20 17.33 -53.05 9.98
CA VAL A 20 17.61 -52.54 11.32
C VAL A 20 17.25 -53.66 12.31
N ALA A 21 18.06 -54.72 12.33
CA ALA A 21 18.06 -55.70 13.38
C ALA A 21 19.12 -55.28 14.41
N PRO A 22 18.83 -55.31 15.72
CA PRO A 22 19.91 -55.35 16.70
C PRO A 22 20.82 -56.52 16.34
N PHE A 23 22.14 -56.39 16.56
CA PHE A 23 23.20 -57.38 16.26
C PHE A 23 22.95 -58.79 16.84
N THR A 24 21.91 -59.47 16.37
CA THR A 24 21.54 -60.82 16.73
C THR A 24 21.01 -61.48 15.46
N SER A 25 21.94 -62.15 14.76
CA SER A 25 21.75 -63.04 13.60
C SER A 25 21.49 -62.41 12.22
N ALA A 26 22.56 -62.05 11.51
CA ALA A 26 22.60 -61.96 10.05
C ALA A 26 23.78 -62.79 9.51
N ASN A 27 23.68 -63.26 8.26
CA ASN A 27 24.67 -64.14 7.63
C ASN A 27 26.04 -63.44 7.47
N ALA A 28 27.13 -64.18 7.68
CA ALA A 28 28.53 -63.70 7.66
C ALA A 28 29.02 -62.98 6.38
N ALA A 29 28.20 -62.89 5.33
CA ALA A 29 28.52 -62.14 4.11
C ALA A 29 28.01 -60.67 4.13
N GLU A 30 27.01 -60.33 4.95
CA GLU A 30 26.54 -58.94 5.13
C GLU A 30 27.34 -58.19 6.21
N GLU A 31 27.90 -58.90 7.19
CA GLU A 31 28.75 -58.33 8.25
C GLU A 31 30.03 -57.65 7.71
N ALA A 32 30.49 -58.00 6.51
CA ALA A 32 31.70 -57.41 5.91
C ALA A 32 31.50 -56.00 5.30
N LYS A 33 30.27 -55.48 5.25
CA LYS A 33 29.96 -54.15 4.68
C LYS A 33 29.79 -53.05 5.73
N TYR A 34 29.69 -53.41 7.00
CA TYR A 34 29.42 -52.50 8.12
C TYR A 34 30.30 -52.90 9.30
N GLU A 35 31.22 -52.02 9.70
CA GLU A 35 32.15 -52.32 10.81
C GLU A 35 31.84 -51.55 12.09
N ASN A 36 31.08 -50.46 12.00
CA ASN A 36 30.87 -49.53 13.11
C ASN A 36 29.39 -49.19 13.32
N SER A 37 29.06 -48.68 14.51
CA SER A 37 27.74 -48.10 14.79
C SER A 37 27.89 -46.75 15.50
N THR A 38 26.92 -45.86 15.35
CA THR A 38 27.00 -44.49 15.91
C THR A 38 25.68 -44.01 16.51
N ASN A 39 25.80 -43.16 17.52
CA ASN A 39 24.71 -42.37 18.10
C ASN A 39 24.76 -40.89 17.65
N LYS A 40 25.71 -40.54 16.78
CA LYS A 40 25.90 -39.19 16.27
C LYS A 40 25.20 -39.03 14.93
N ILE A 41 24.47 -37.93 14.78
CA ILE A 41 23.84 -37.54 13.51
C ILE A 41 24.29 -36.14 13.10
N ASN A 42 24.30 -35.85 11.80
CA ASN A 42 24.40 -34.50 11.26
C ASN A 42 23.37 -34.33 10.14
N ILE A 43 22.55 -33.27 10.20
CA ILE A 43 21.47 -33.01 9.25
C ILE A 43 21.90 -31.90 8.28
N HIS A 44 22.03 -32.24 7.00
CA HIS A 44 22.43 -31.37 5.90
C HIS A 44 21.22 -30.98 5.06
N LYS A 45 20.81 -29.71 5.11
CA LYS A 45 19.63 -29.28 4.37
C LYS A 45 19.97 -29.01 2.91
N ILE A 46 19.34 -29.76 2.00
CA ILE A 46 19.54 -29.58 0.56
C ILE A 46 18.34 -28.85 -0.05
N LEU A 47 18.61 -27.82 -0.83
CA LEU A 47 17.62 -27.05 -1.56
C LEU A 47 17.84 -27.21 -3.06
N PHE A 48 16.79 -27.60 -3.78
CA PHE A 48 16.77 -27.61 -5.23
C PHE A 48 16.16 -26.31 -5.74
N LYS A 49 16.92 -25.56 -6.57
CA LYS A 49 16.45 -24.30 -7.17
C LYS A 49 15.46 -24.50 -8.32
N GLU A 50 15.34 -25.73 -8.82
CA GLU A 50 14.44 -26.08 -9.91
C GLU A 50 13.56 -27.28 -9.53
N GLU A 51 12.25 -27.12 -9.65
CA GLU A 51 11.27 -28.16 -9.33
C GLU A 51 11.45 -29.43 -10.17
N LYS A 52 11.89 -29.28 -11.43
CA LYS A 52 12.17 -30.42 -12.30
C LYS A 52 13.32 -31.27 -11.76
N ALA A 53 14.44 -30.64 -11.39
CA ALA A 53 15.60 -31.34 -10.81
C ALA A 53 15.22 -32.05 -9.50
N TYR A 54 14.42 -31.38 -8.66
CA TYR A 54 13.88 -31.98 -7.45
C TYR A 54 13.00 -33.20 -7.75
N THR A 55 12.09 -33.10 -8.71
CA THR A 55 11.14 -34.16 -9.07
C THR A 55 11.85 -35.37 -9.67
N ASP A 56 12.78 -35.13 -10.60
CA ASP A 56 13.59 -36.15 -11.26
C ASP A 56 14.58 -36.84 -10.29
N TRP A 57 14.94 -36.19 -9.18
CA TRP A 57 15.85 -36.78 -8.20
C TRP A 57 15.21 -38.00 -7.53
N LYS A 58 15.77 -39.18 -7.84
CA LYS A 58 15.33 -40.47 -7.32
C LYS A 58 16.26 -40.93 -6.21
N PRO A 59 15.75 -41.16 -5.00
CA PRO A 59 16.58 -41.61 -3.90
C PRO A 59 17.05 -43.07 -4.06
N GLU A 60 16.40 -43.89 -4.89
CA GLU A 60 16.86 -45.27 -5.16
C GLU A 60 18.24 -45.32 -5.81
N ASP A 61 18.58 -44.30 -6.60
CA ASP A 61 19.83 -44.20 -7.35
C ASP A 61 20.98 -43.59 -6.52
N HIS A 62 20.68 -43.10 -5.32
CA HIS A 62 21.58 -42.25 -4.51
C HIS A 62 21.60 -42.72 -3.05
N LYS A 63 22.26 -43.85 -2.79
CA LYS A 63 22.36 -44.47 -1.45
C LYS A 63 23.72 -44.19 -0.82
N THR A 64 23.75 -43.33 0.20
CA THR A 64 24.93 -43.13 1.06
C THR A 64 24.50 -42.71 2.46
N SER A 65 25.25 -43.15 3.47
CA SER A 65 25.19 -42.64 4.84
C SER A 65 26.49 -41.93 5.25
N SER A 66 27.44 -41.80 4.32
CA SER A 66 28.71 -41.08 4.50
C SER A 66 28.51 -39.59 4.20
N GLU A 67 29.46 -38.78 4.67
CA GLU A 67 29.53 -37.37 4.33
C GLU A 67 29.69 -37.18 2.80
N ILE A 68 28.88 -36.31 2.21
CA ILE A 68 28.97 -35.90 0.81
C ILE A 68 29.81 -34.63 0.77
N THR A 69 31.07 -34.76 0.36
CA THR A 69 32.00 -33.63 0.31
C THR A 69 31.75 -32.68 -0.86
N ASN A 70 31.12 -33.16 -1.94
CA ASN A 70 30.76 -32.37 -3.11
C ASN A 70 29.25 -32.47 -3.41
N ILE A 71 28.48 -31.56 -2.79
CA ILE A 71 27.02 -31.49 -2.93
C ILE A 71 26.58 -31.35 -4.39
N LYS A 72 27.28 -30.53 -5.20
CA LYS A 72 26.91 -30.29 -6.59
C LYS A 72 27.14 -31.50 -7.48
N GLU A 73 28.23 -32.23 -7.27
CA GLU A 73 28.50 -33.45 -8.03
C GLU A 73 27.49 -34.55 -7.71
N TYR A 74 27.06 -34.63 -6.45
CA TYR A 74 26.14 -35.67 -6.00
C TYR A 74 24.67 -35.37 -6.34
N PHE A 75 24.21 -34.14 -6.09
CA PHE A 75 22.81 -33.74 -6.28
C PHE A 75 22.56 -32.98 -7.60
N GLY A 76 23.62 -32.66 -8.34
CA GLY A 76 23.59 -31.84 -9.55
C GLY A 76 23.78 -30.34 -9.25
N ASP A 77 24.13 -29.59 -10.29
CA ASP A 77 24.44 -28.14 -10.19
C ASP A 77 23.28 -27.26 -9.69
N LYS A 78 22.07 -27.81 -9.65
CA LYS A 78 20.83 -27.12 -9.23
C LYS A 78 20.48 -27.35 -7.77
N ALA A 79 21.31 -28.07 -7.03
CA ALA A 79 21.16 -28.31 -5.60
C ALA A 79 22.26 -27.60 -4.81
N GLU A 80 21.90 -27.09 -3.65
CA GLU A 80 22.83 -26.48 -2.70
C GLU A 80 22.49 -26.86 -1.26
N GLU A 81 23.51 -26.88 -0.41
CA GLU A 81 23.32 -27.01 1.03
C GLU A 81 23.05 -25.63 1.63
N ILE A 82 22.03 -25.52 2.49
CA ILE A 82 21.56 -24.25 3.05
C ILE A 82 21.59 -24.22 4.58
N ALA A 83 21.96 -23.05 5.11
CA ALA A 83 21.83 -22.71 6.52
C ALA A 83 20.43 -22.18 6.84
N GLY A 84 20.06 -22.16 8.12
CA GLY A 84 18.86 -21.46 8.59
C GLY A 84 17.56 -22.27 8.55
N VAL A 85 17.62 -23.60 8.36
CA VAL A 85 16.44 -24.48 8.48
C VAL A 85 16.46 -25.19 9.82
N ALA A 86 15.35 -25.13 10.54
CA ALA A 86 15.24 -25.67 11.88
C ALA A 86 14.66 -27.09 11.89
N TYR A 87 15.09 -27.89 12.86
CA TYR A 87 14.61 -29.26 13.05
C TYR A 87 14.19 -29.53 14.49
N ASP A 88 13.19 -30.39 14.65
CA ASP A 88 12.85 -31.02 15.91
C ASP A 88 13.10 -32.52 15.85
N ILE A 89 13.62 -33.07 16.95
CA ILE A 89 13.91 -34.49 17.10
C ILE A 89 12.95 -35.05 18.15
N TYR A 90 12.11 -35.99 17.76
CA TYR A 90 11.15 -36.67 18.63
C TYR A 90 11.66 -38.06 18.99
N LYS A 91 11.87 -38.35 20.27
CA LYS A 91 12.22 -39.67 20.77
C LYS A 91 10.95 -40.52 20.96
N GLU A 92 10.96 -41.76 20.48
CA GLU A 92 9.93 -42.75 20.77
C GLU A 92 10.01 -43.16 22.25
N GLU A 93 8.89 -43.01 22.95
CA GLU A 93 8.74 -43.34 24.36
C GLU A 93 7.99 -44.66 24.55
N LYS A 94 7.85 -45.09 25.81
CA LYS A 94 7.09 -46.29 26.12
C LYS A 94 5.62 -46.05 25.79
N ALA A 95 4.93 -47.11 25.35
CA ALA A 95 3.51 -47.06 24.98
C ALA A 95 2.58 -46.64 26.15
N THR A 96 3.07 -46.66 27.39
CA THR A 96 2.33 -46.27 28.59
C THR A 96 2.45 -44.78 28.93
N ASP A 97 3.28 -44.01 28.24
CA ASP A 97 3.54 -42.59 28.53
C ASP A 97 2.48 -41.67 27.90
N THR A 98 1.21 -41.88 28.28
CA THR A 98 0.04 -41.19 27.70
C THR A 98 0.01 -39.68 27.91
N ASN A 99 0.91 -39.14 28.74
CA ASN A 99 1.07 -37.71 28.99
C ASN A 99 1.97 -37.03 27.94
N LYS A 100 2.42 -37.76 26.92
CA LYS A 100 3.28 -37.28 25.83
C LYS A 100 2.48 -37.20 24.52
N ALA A 101 3.08 -36.66 23.46
CA ALA A 101 2.40 -36.52 22.18
C ALA A 101 2.18 -37.91 21.54
N ASN A 102 0.95 -38.22 21.16
CA ASN A 102 0.62 -39.49 20.50
C ASN A 102 1.03 -39.46 19.02
N GLY A 103 1.56 -40.58 18.51
CA GLY A 103 2.05 -40.68 17.13
C GLY A 103 1.00 -40.43 16.06
N GLN A 104 -0.27 -40.83 16.27
CA GLN A 104 -1.36 -40.53 15.34
C GLN A 104 -1.61 -39.02 15.22
N THR A 105 -1.49 -38.30 16.34
CA THR A 105 -1.64 -36.83 16.36
C THR A 105 -0.49 -36.18 15.60
N LEU A 106 0.76 -36.60 15.85
CA LEU A 106 1.94 -36.08 15.15
C LEU A 106 1.94 -36.40 13.66
N ASN A 107 1.47 -37.59 13.27
CA ASN A 107 1.27 -37.94 11.85
C ASN A 107 0.29 -37.00 11.16
N THR A 108 -0.77 -36.59 11.86
CA THR A 108 -1.74 -35.62 11.34
C THR A 108 -1.12 -34.23 11.23
N GLU A 109 -0.39 -33.80 12.27
CA GLU A 109 0.28 -32.49 12.33
C GLU A 109 1.33 -32.31 11.23
N PHE A 110 2.22 -33.28 11.06
CA PHE A 110 3.31 -33.24 10.09
C PHE A 110 2.95 -33.87 8.74
N ASN A 111 1.71 -34.30 8.56
CA ASN A 111 1.22 -35.00 7.36
C ASN A 111 2.18 -36.12 6.91
N THR A 112 2.43 -37.06 7.83
CA THR A 112 3.39 -38.15 7.65
C THR A 112 2.85 -39.47 8.21
N SER A 113 3.56 -40.57 7.97
CA SER A 113 3.32 -41.89 8.58
C SER A 113 4.53 -42.40 9.36
N GLU A 114 5.55 -41.54 9.56
CA GLU A 114 6.80 -41.94 10.22
C GLU A 114 6.63 -42.16 11.72
N PHE A 115 5.65 -41.51 12.37
CA PHE A 115 5.32 -41.80 13.77
C PHE A 115 4.47 -43.06 13.85
N LYS A 116 4.80 -43.98 14.76
CA LYS A 116 3.96 -45.14 15.05
C LYS A 116 2.72 -44.70 15.81
N GLU A 117 1.54 -44.99 15.26
CA GLU A 117 0.25 -44.53 15.82
C GLU A 117 -0.01 -45.00 17.26
N ASP A 118 0.49 -46.19 17.62
CA ASP A 118 0.35 -46.81 18.95
C ASP A 118 1.42 -46.36 19.97
N LYS A 119 2.30 -45.44 19.58
CA LYS A 119 3.41 -44.94 20.41
C LYS A 119 3.23 -43.47 20.79
N TYR A 120 4.02 -43.08 21.77
CA TYR A 120 4.12 -41.72 22.27
C TYR A 120 5.53 -41.19 22.05
N TYR A 121 5.65 -39.87 21.97
CA TYR A 121 6.88 -39.20 21.60
C TYR A 121 7.15 -37.98 22.47
N SER A 122 8.43 -37.76 22.78
CA SER A 122 8.90 -36.56 23.46
C SER A 122 9.92 -35.81 22.60
N ILE A 123 9.85 -34.48 22.60
CA ILE A 123 10.87 -33.66 21.93
C ILE A 123 12.16 -33.72 22.72
N VAL A 124 13.27 -34.02 22.04
CA VAL A 124 14.61 -34.01 22.61
C VAL A 124 15.05 -32.56 22.75
N LYS A 125 15.22 -32.09 23.99
CA LYS A 125 15.61 -30.69 24.26
C LYS A 125 17.11 -30.49 24.31
N THR A 126 17.86 -31.51 24.69
CA THR A 126 19.32 -31.47 24.79
C THR A 126 19.93 -32.77 24.28
N ASP A 127 21.10 -32.67 23.68
CA ASP A 127 21.92 -33.83 23.33
C ASP A 127 22.78 -34.29 24.52
N LYS A 128 23.58 -35.35 24.33
CA LYS A 128 24.51 -35.87 25.36
C LYS A 128 25.59 -34.88 25.78
N SER A 129 25.91 -33.90 24.93
CA SER A 129 26.87 -32.84 25.21
C SER A 129 26.22 -31.64 25.92
N ASN A 130 24.95 -31.74 26.32
CA ASN A 130 24.13 -30.65 26.87
C ASN A 130 23.92 -29.46 25.90
N ARG A 131 24.06 -29.69 24.59
CA ARG A 131 23.69 -28.69 23.58
C ARG A 131 22.17 -28.53 23.59
N ASN A 132 21.69 -27.28 23.57
CA ASN A 132 20.26 -27.00 23.40
C ASN A 132 19.82 -27.35 21.96
N LEU A 133 18.87 -28.27 21.82
CA LEU A 133 18.29 -28.67 20.54
C LEU A 133 16.97 -27.94 20.24
N GLY A 134 16.44 -27.16 21.18
CA GLY A 134 15.29 -26.27 20.93
C GLY A 134 15.59 -25.14 19.93
N GLU A 135 16.85 -25.00 19.52
CA GLU A 135 17.35 -24.04 18.53
C GLU A 135 18.21 -24.76 17.47
N LEU A 136 17.92 -26.04 17.19
CA LEU A 136 18.68 -26.81 16.19
C LEU A 136 18.40 -26.26 14.79
N LEU A 137 19.33 -25.46 14.26
CA LEU A 137 19.33 -24.92 12.91
C LEU A 137 20.52 -25.45 12.10
N THR A 138 20.35 -25.59 10.79
CA THR A 138 21.45 -25.87 9.88
C THR A 138 22.36 -24.66 9.73
N THR A 139 23.65 -24.94 9.58
CA THR A 139 24.70 -24.01 9.16
C THR A 139 25.11 -24.35 7.71
N ALA A 140 26.21 -23.77 7.22
CA ALA A 140 26.76 -24.11 5.91
C ALA A 140 27.26 -25.57 5.79
N SER A 141 27.34 -26.32 6.89
CA SER A 141 27.81 -27.71 6.94
C SER A 141 26.90 -28.59 7.80
N GLY A 142 25.59 -28.37 7.66
CA GLY A 142 24.55 -29.05 8.41
C GLY A 142 24.38 -28.53 9.83
N THR A 143 23.76 -29.32 10.70
CA THR A 143 23.53 -28.96 12.10
C THR A 143 24.78 -29.05 12.98
N GLY A 144 25.87 -29.60 12.45
CA GLY A 144 26.95 -30.18 13.24
C GLY A 144 26.49 -31.46 13.94
N ASP A 145 27.45 -32.15 14.57
CA ASP A 145 27.19 -33.41 15.25
C ASP A 145 26.22 -33.23 16.43
N VAL A 146 25.18 -34.05 16.44
CA VAL A 146 24.23 -34.19 17.55
C VAL A 146 24.34 -35.62 18.07
N GLU A 147 24.77 -35.77 19.32
CA GLU A 147 24.94 -37.08 19.94
C GLU A 147 23.74 -37.45 20.83
N LEU A 148 23.01 -38.49 20.44
CA LEU A 148 21.77 -38.90 21.10
C LEU A 148 21.96 -40.16 21.97
N GLU A 149 20.95 -40.46 22.77
CA GLU A 149 20.86 -41.75 23.46
C GLU A 149 20.42 -42.85 22.50
N ASP A 150 20.64 -44.10 22.90
CA ASP A 150 20.06 -45.25 22.21
C ASP A 150 18.52 -45.11 22.17
N GLY A 151 17.92 -45.44 21.03
CA GLY A 151 16.47 -45.36 20.84
C GLY A 151 16.04 -45.11 19.40
N SER A 152 14.71 -45.08 19.20
CA SER A 152 14.10 -44.69 17.93
C SER A 152 13.68 -43.23 17.97
N TYR A 153 13.91 -42.51 16.87
CA TYR A 153 13.63 -41.07 16.76
C TYR A 153 12.89 -40.77 15.45
N VAL A 154 12.07 -39.74 15.44
CA VAL A 154 11.52 -39.12 14.23
C VAL A 154 12.01 -37.68 14.17
N ILE A 155 12.60 -37.29 13.05
CA ILE A 155 13.11 -35.94 12.81
C ILE A 155 12.15 -35.24 11.88
N VAL A 156 11.77 -34.00 12.20
CA VAL A 156 10.86 -33.17 11.42
C VAL A 156 11.46 -31.79 11.19
N GLU A 157 11.10 -31.15 10.09
CA GLU A 157 11.38 -29.72 9.89
C GLU A 157 10.46 -28.89 10.78
N ASN A 158 11.05 -27.89 11.43
CA ASN A 158 10.34 -26.90 12.20
C ASN A 158 10.23 -25.61 11.38
N ALA A 159 9.08 -25.42 10.73
CA ALA A 159 8.82 -24.23 9.93
C ALA A 159 8.86 -22.95 10.79
N ASP A 160 8.32 -23.01 12.01
CA ASP A 160 8.16 -21.87 12.93
C ASP A 160 9.47 -21.22 13.37
N ARG A 161 10.58 -21.95 13.32
CA ARG A 161 11.92 -21.44 13.67
C ARG A 161 12.86 -21.34 12.46
N THR A 162 12.37 -21.66 11.26
CA THR A 162 13.18 -21.59 10.04
C THR A 162 13.34 -20.12 9.65
N THR A 163 14.60 -19.71 9.46
CA THR A 163 14.99 -18.32 9.12
C THR A 163 15.56 -18.20 7.71
N TYR A 164 15.61 -19.30 6.95
CA TYR A 164 16.17 -19.28 5.60
C TYR A 164 15.34 -18.39 4.67
N GLN A 165 16.04 -17.50 4.00
CA GLN A 165 15.58 -16.78 2.83
C GLN A 165 16.76 -16.64 1.87
N ASP A 166 16.55 -16.91 0.58
CA ASP A 166 17.57 -16.68 -0.42
C ASP A 166 17.88 -15.18 -0.50
N PRO A 167 19.14 -14.76 -0.31
CA PRO A 167 19.50 -13.35 -0.20
C PRO A 167 19.42 -12.60 -1.55
N ALA A 168 19.39 -13.29 -2.69
CA ALA A 168 19.34 -12.68 -4.00
C ALA A 168 17.92 -12.56 -4.55
N THR A 169 17.07 -13.55 -4.26
CA THR A 169 15.73 -13.69 -4.84
C THR A 169 14.60 -13.49 -3.82
N GLY A 170 14.92 -13.58 -2.51
CA GLY A 170 13.92 -13.52 -1.45
C GLY A 170 13.08 -14.80 -1.33
N GLN A 171 13.43 -15.88 -2.05
CA GLN A 171 12.72 -17.17 -2.00
C GLN A 171 12.84 -17.83 -0.62
N THR A 172 11.83 -18.62 -0.26
CA THR A 172 11.75 -19.37 1.00
C THR A 172 11.70 -20.87 0.77
N VAL A 173 11.73 -21.67 1.83
CA VAL A 173 11.66 -23.14 1.75
C VAL A 173 10.21 -23.59 1.56
N SER A 174 9.98 -24.51 0.63
CA SER A 174 8.66 -25.14 0.41
C SER A 174 8.18 -25.98 1.60
N LYS A 175 6.86 -26.05 1.77
CA LYS A 175 6.23 -26.91 2.78
C LYS A 175 6.49 -28.40 2.55
N GLN A 176 6.61 -28.80 1.29
CA GLN A 176 6.79 -30.20 0.92
C GLN A 176 8.27 -30.52 0.77
N GLY A 177 8.70 -31.62 1.39
CA GLY A 177 10.08 -32.09 1.37
C GLY A 177 10.20 -33.57 1.00
N LYS A 178 11.38 -33.96 0.52
CA LYS A 178 11.77 -35.37 0.32
C LYS A 178 12.71 -35.76 1.46
N ALA A 179 12.55 -36.99 1.94
CA ALA A 179 13.35 -37.56 3.04
C ALA A 179 13.23 -36.80 4.38
N ILE A 180 12.09 -36.15 4.61
CA ILE A 180 11.71 -35.52 5.89
C ILE A 180 10.18 -35.37 5.94
N PRO A 181 9.50 -35.67 7.06
CA PRO A 181 9.99 -36.34 8.27
C PRO A 181 10.73 -37.65 8.01
N VAL A 182 11.62 -38.05 8.93
CA VAL A 182 12.37 -39.32 8.81
C VAL A 182 12.46 -40.03 10.16
N ARG A 183 12.17 -41.34 10.19
CA ARG A 183 12.38 -42.19 11.36
C ARG A 183 13.75 -42.89 11.30
N ILE A 184 14.51 -42.77 12.39
CA ILE A 184 15.82 -43.42 12.57
C ILE A 184 15.85 -44.24 13.86
N THR A 185 16.79 -45.17 13.96
CA THR A 185 17.09 -45.90 15.20
C THR A 185 18.58 -45.86 15.46
N LEU A 186 18.95 -45.56 16.70
CA LEU A 186 20.33 -45.41 17.17
C LEU A 186 20.64 -46.47 18.25
N PRO A 187 21.86 -47.05 18.25
CA PRO A 187 22.96 -46.73 17.35
C PRO A 187 22.74 -47.26 15.93
N ALA A 188 23.03 -46.42 14.92
CA ALA A 188 22.88 -46.76 13.51
C ALA A 188 24.14 -47.44 12.98
N ALA A 189 23.98 -48.53 12.23
CA ALA A 189 25.10 -49.18 11.54
C ALA A 189 25.67 -48.26 10.45
N LEU A 190 27.00 -48.14 10.40
CA LEU A 190 27.74 -47.33 9.43
C LEU A 190 28.53 -48.22 8.48
N PRO A 191 28.49 -47.95 7.17
CA PRO A 191 29.25 -48.71 6.21
C PRO A 191 30.75 -48.45 6.39
N VAL A 192 31.59 -49.37 5.94
CA VAL A 192 33.06 -49.29 6.13
C VAL A 192 33.64 -48.00 5.53
N GLU A 193 33.07 -47.50 4.44
CA GLU A 193 33.46 -46.24 3.80
C GLU A 193 33.08 -44.98 4.59
N ASN A 194 32.25 -45.08 5.64
CA ASN A 194 31.98 -43.95 6.52
C ASN A 194 33.11 -43.82 7.55
N THR A 195 34.02 -42.88 7.27
CA THR A 195 35.18 -42.57 8.12
C THR A 195 34.90 -41.47 9.15
N SER A 196 33.77 -40.75 9.05
CA SER A 196 33.41 -39.67 9.99
C SER A 196 32.91 -40.22 11.33
N GLY A 197 32.35 -41.44 11.34
CA GLY A 197 31.71 -42.01 12.53
C GLY A 197 30.38 -41.33 12.88
N VAL A 198 29.80 -40.58 11.93
CA VAL A 198 28.54 -39.83 12.07
C VAL A 198 27.56 -40.29 11.00
N LEU A 199 26.28 -40.40 11.36
CA LEU A 199 25.21 -40.64 10.40
C LEU A 199 24.77 -39.32 9.76
N HIS A 200 25.08 -39.13 8.47
CA HIS A 200 24.70 -37.93 7.73
C HIS A 200 23.32 -38.08 7.09
N LEU A 201 22.44 -37.10 7.31
CA LEU A 201 21.07 -37.07 6.79
C LEU A 201 20.91 -35.88 5.82
N TYR A 202 20.24 -36.07 4.69
CA TYR A 202 20.11 -35.06 3.63
C TYR A 202 18.65 -34.77 3.27
N PRO A 203 17.86 -34.14 4.15
CA PRO A 203 16.48 -33.71 3.83
C PRO A 203 16.46 -32.65 2.72
N LYS A 204 15.45 -32.71 1.83
CA LYS A 204 15.41 -31.91 0.58
C LYS A 204 14.12 -31.11 0.43
N ASN A 205 14.20 -29.86 -0.01
CA ASN A 205 13.05 -29.06 -0.46
C ASN A 205 13.32 -28.41 -1.81
N THR A 206 12.29 -27.79 -2.37
CA THR A 206 12.40 -26.75 -3.40
C THR A 206 12.27 -25.35 -2.80
N THR A 207 12.60 -24.34 -3.60
CA THR A 207 12.28 -22.93 -3.30
C THR A 207 10.81 -22.60 -3.54
N VAL A 208 10.34 -21.57 -2.85
CA VAL A 208 9.03 -20.95 -3.07
C VAL A 208 9.24 -19.44 -3.24
N ASP A 209 8.71 -18.91 -4.33
CA ASP A 209 8.70 -17.47 -4.59
C ASP A 209 7.94 -16.72 -3.51
N SER A 210 8.39 -15.49 -3.26
CA SER A 210 7.66 -14.58 -2.39
C SER A 210 6.25 -14.28 -2.96
N PRO A 211 5.26 -13.97 -2.09
CA PRO A 211 3.96 -13.55 -2.57
C PRO A 211 4.03 -12.29 -3.42
N ASP A 212 3.18 -12.22 -4.44
CA ASP A 212 2.95 -10.98 -5.18
C ASP A 212 1.90 -10.18 -4.45
N THR A 213 2.03 -8.86 -4.37
CA THR A 213 1.02 -7.99 -3.72
C THR A 213 0.81 -6.76 -4.56
N GLU A 214 -0.45 -6.43 -4.81
CA GLU A 214 -0.85 -5.26 -5.58
C GLU A 214 -1.96 -4.50 -4.88
N LYS A 215 -1.92 -3.17 -4.98
CA LYS A 215 -2.96 -2.28 -4.49
C LYS A 215 -3.35 -1.28 -5.56
N ASN A 216 -4.64 -1.15 -5.79
CA ASN A 216 -5.18 -0.11 -6.66
C ASN A 216 -6.62 0.27 -6.26
N PHE A 217 -7.22 1.20 -6.99
CA PHE A 217 -8.67 1.34 -6.97
C PHE A 217 -9.31 0.05 -7.44
N THR A 218 -10.48 -0.29 -6.91
CA THR A 218 -11.18 -1.54 -7.23
C THR A 218 -11.41 -1.73 -8.73
N ASP A 219 -11.64 -0.64 -9.46
CA ASP A 219 -11.84 -0.59 -10.91
C ASP A 219 -10.54 -0.28 -11.69
N LYS A 220 -9.37 -0.51 -11.09
CA LYS A 220 -8.06 -0.46 -11.74
C LYS A 220 -7.11 -1.59 -11.29
N ILE A 221 -7.57 -2.52 -10.45
CA ILE A 221 -6.74 -3.59 -9.90
C ILE A 221 -6.36 -4.62 -10.97
N ASP A 222 -5.06 -4.91 -11.12
CA ASP A 222 -4.54 -6.04 -11.89
C ASP A 222 -3.30 -6.61 -11.19
N ILE A 223 -3.42 -7.81 -10.64
CA ILE A 223 -2.32 -8.49 -9.94
C ILE A 223 -1.06 -8.68 -10.78
N LYS A 224 -1.16 -8.67 -12.12
CA LYS A 224 0.02 -8.76 -13.01
C LYS A 224 0.93 -7.53 -12.90
N ASP A 225 0.41 -6.41 -12.40
CA ASP A 225 1.18 -5.18 -12.22
C ASP A 225 2.04 -5.22 -10.95
N ALA A 226 1.84 -6.17 -10.03
CA ALA A 226 2.54 -6.26 -8.74
C ALA A 226 4.07 -6.18 -8.87
N ASN A 227 4.63 -6.84 -9.89
CA ASN A 227 6.07 -6.90 -10.13
C ASN A 227 6.51 -6.08 -11.37
N ASN A 228 5.64 -5.23 -11.90
CA ASN A 228 5.95 -4.39 -13.05
C ASN A 228 6.30 -2.97 -12.60
N THR A 229 7.60 -2.66 -12.56
CA THR A 229 8.11 -1.36 -12.11
C THR A 229 7.45 -0.17 -12.81
N THR A 230 7.28 -0.22 -14.13
CA THR A 230 6.65 0.87 -14.88
C THR A 230 5.20 1.09 -14.46
N LYS A 231 4.44 0.01 -14.27
CA LYS A 231 3.03 0.09 -13.82
C LYS A 231 2.91 0.60 -12.39
N GLN A 232 3.84 0.21 -11.52
CA GLN A 232 3.92 0.75 -10.16
C GLN A 232 4.23 2.25 -10.16
N GLU A 233 5.18 2.70 -10.97
CA GLU A 233 5.57 4.11 -11.09
C GLU A 233 4.45 4.98 -11.67
N GLU A 234 3.70 4.47 -12.66
CA GLU A 234 2.56 5.17 -13.28
C GLU A 234 1.53 5.66 -12.24
N LYS A 235 1.34 4.95 -11.11
CA LYS A 235 0.38 5.34 -10.05
C LYS A 235 0.74 6.67 -9.37
N ASN A 236 2.01 7.05 -9.37
CA ASN A 236 2.48 8.31 -8.80
C ASN A 236 2.35 9.49 -9.79
N ASN A 237 1.97 9.23 -11.04
CA ASN A 237 1.79 10.26 -12.04
C ASN A 237 0.39 10.89 -11.96
N GLU A 238 0.32 12.21 -12.05
CA GLU A 238 -0.91 12.99 -11.84
C GLU A 238 -2.01 12.71 -12.87
N GLU A 239 -1.71 12.17 -14.06
CA GLU A 239 -2.72 11.72 -15.03
C GLU A 239 -3.50 10.49 -14.57
N ASN A 240 -2.96 9.71 -13.65
CA ASN A 240 -3.59 8.49 -13.15
C ASN A 240 -4.39 8.70 -11.86
N TYR A 241 -4.31 9.91 -11.28
CA TYR A 241 -5.02 10.26 -10.06
C TYR A 241 -6.53 10.26 -10.29
N ARG A 242 -7.28 9.74 -9.32
CA ARG A 242 -8.74 9.77 -9.34
C ARG A 242 -9.24 11.10 -8.82
N VAL A 243 -10.13 11.74 -9.55
CA VAL A 243 -10.81 12.94 -9.06
C VAL A 243 -12.02 12.54 -8.23
N SER A 244 -12.10 13.00 -6.99
CA SER A 244 -13.23 12.76 -6.08
C SER A 244 -13.60 14.02 -5.31
N GLY A 245 -14.87 14.14 -4.94
CA GLY A 245 -15.36 15.22 -4.08
C GLY A 245 -15.32 14.87 -2.60
N VAL A 246 -15.29 15.90 -1.75
CA VAL A 246 -15.38 15.70 -0.31
C VAL A 246 -16.71 15.01 0.07
N GLY A 247 -16.62 14.08 1.01
CA GLY A 247 -17.69 13.21 1.49
C GLY A 247 -17.89 11.95 0.64
N GLN A 248 -17.28 11.87 -0.55
CA GLN A 248 -17.48 10.72 -1.43
C GLN A 248 -16.60 9.53 -1.03
N PRO A 249 -17.15 8.30 -1.04
CA PRO A 249 -16.38 7.09 -0.76
C PRO A 249 -15.49 6.72 -1.95
N VAL A 250 -14.27 6.30 -1.66
CA VAL A 250 -13.26 5.88 -2.62
C VAL A 250 -12.98 4.38 -2.39
N PRO A 251 -13.34 3.52 -3.34
CA PRO A 251 -13.13 2.08 -3.22
C PRO A 251 -11.70 1.64 -3.59
N TYR A 252 -11.15 0.73 -2.80
CA TYR A 252 -9.81 0.16 -2.97
C TYR A 252 -9.84 -1.36 -2.90
N THR A 253 -8.86 -1.97 -3.56
CA THR A 253 -8.61 -3.40 -3.49
C THR A 253 -7.12 -3.66 -3.24
N VAL A 254 -6.84 -4.63 -2.38
CA VAL A 254 -5.51 -5.23 -2.23
C VAL A 254 -5.60 -6.70 -2.63
N GLU A 255 -4.79 -7.12 -3.59
CA GLU A 255 -4.66 -8.52 -3.99
C GLU A 255 -3.29 -9.06 -3.60
N THR A 256 -3.25 -10.29 -3.12
CA THR A 256 -2.00 -10.98 -2.75
C THR A 256 -2.05 -12.42 -3.21
N VAL A 257 -1.03 -12.84 -3.98
CA VAL A 257 -0.93 -14.20 -4.53
C VAL A 257 0.15 -14.98 -3.80
N PHE A 258 -0.29 -15.94 -2.99
CA PHE A 258 0.55 -16.95 -2.37
C PHE A 258 0.87 -18.03 -3.41
N LYS A 259 2.11 -18.51 -3.38
CA LYS A 259 2.66 -19.43 -4.39
C LYS A 259 2.41 -20.89 -3.97
N PRO A 260 2.48 -21.85 -4.91
CA PRO A 260 2.34 -23.26 -4.57
C PRO A 260 3.33 -23.67 -3.47
N ASN A 261 2.88 -24.54 -2.57
CA ASN A 261 3.67 -25.06 -1.47
C ASN A 261 4.23 -24.01 -0.49
N THR A 262 3.67 -22.80 -0.44
CA THR A 262 3.97 -21.83 0.63
C THR A 262 3.85 -22.44 2.03
N ASN A 263 4.71 -21.99 2.95
CA ASN A 263 4.73 -22.42 4.34
C ASN A 263 5.03 -21.26 5.29
N PHE A 264 4.02 -20.43 5.58
CA PHE A 264 4.16 -19.30 6.49
C PHE A 264 3.36 -19.50 7.79
N LYS A 265 3.87 -19.00 8.90
CA LYS A 265 3.13 -18.98 10.18
C LYS A 265 2.30 -17.72 10.34
N ASN A 266 2.80 -16.60 9.83
CA ASN A 266 2.23 -15.28 10.00
C ASN A 266 2.02 -14.64 8.62
N ALA A 267 0.85 -14.03 8.42
CA ALA A 267 0.54 -13.21 7.25
C ALA A 267 -0.49 -12.13 7.64
N TYR A 268 -0.18 -10.86 7.41
CA TYR A 268 -1.14 -9.77 7.62
C TYR A 268 -0.87 -8.57 6.71
N TRP A 269 -1.92 -7.80 6.47
CA TRP A 269 -1.89 -6.53 5.77
C TRP A 269 -2.07 -5.41 6.78
N ASN A 270 -1.29 -4.35 6.66
CA ASN A 270 -1.49 -3.14 7.45
C ASN A 270 -1.48 -1.94 6.52
N ASP A 271 -2.47 -1.07 6.66
CA ASP A 271 -2.70 0.08 5.78
C ASP A 271 -2.80 1.36 6.60
N GLN A 272 -2.24 2.47 6.12
CA GLN A 272 -2.37 3.80 6.70
C GLN A 272 -2.69 4.83 5.61
N MET A 273 -3.52 5.81 5.93
CA MET A 273 -3.94 6.83 4.98
C MET A 273 -3.52 8.22 5.43
N THR A 274 -3.24 9.10 4.46
CA THR A 274 -3.10 10.54 4.70
C THR A 274 -4.41 11.11 5.25
N LYS A 275 -4.30 12.23 5.97
CA LYS A 275 -5.37 12.81 6.79
C LYS A 275 -6.62 13.17 5.98
N GLY A 276 -6.49 13.49 4.69
CA GLY A 276 -7.63 13.83 3.84
C GLY A 276 -8.50 12.62 3.44
N LEU A 277 -8.08 11.40 3.78
CA LEU A 277 -8.89 10.19 3.71
C LEU A 277 -9.30 9.75 5.12
N THR A 278 -10.56 9.37 5.30
CA THR A 278 -11.06 8.80 6.55
C THR A 278 -11.43 7.34 6.34
N PHE A 279 -10.84 6.48 7.17
CA PHE A 279 -11.22 5.08 7.33
C PHE A 279 -11.79 4.86 8.74
N THR A 280 -13.00 4.31 8.83
CA THR A 280 -13.75 4.17 10.09
C THR A 280 -13.99 2.70 10.46
N GLN A 281 -14.52 2.47 11.67
CA GLN A 281 -14.98 1.14 12.08
C GLN A 281 -16.08 0.60 11.15
N GLU A 282 -16.99 1.45 10.65
CA GLU A 282 -18.01 1.02 9.68
C GLU A 282 -17.37 0.52 8.38
N ASP A 283 -16.31 1.19 7.90
CA ASP A 283 -15.58 0.75 6.71
C ASP A 283 -14.85 -0.58 6.95
N LEU A 284 -14.27 -0.77 8.15
CA LEU A 284 -13.63 -2.02 8.56
C LEU A 284 -14.64 -3.17 8.67
N ASP A 285 -15.82 -2.91 9.24
CA ASP A 285 -16.89 -3.90 9.39
C ASP A 285 -17.44 -4.29 8.02
N ALA A 286 -17.56 -3.33 7.09
CA ALA A 286 -18.01 -3.54 5.72
C ALA A 286 -16.97 -4.24 4.81
N MET A 287 -15.68 -4.24 5.19
CA MET A 287 -14.61 -4.86 4.41
C MET A 287 -14.90 -6.33 4.11
N LYS A 288 -14.73 -6.71 2.84
CA LYS A 288 -14.86 -8.08 2.34
C LYS A 288 -13.51 -8.68 1.98
N ILE A 289 -13.33 -9.94 2.34
CA ILE A 289 -12.08 -10.67 2.08
C ILE A 289 -12.40 -11.99 1.41
N TYR A 290 -11.81 -12.20 0.25
CA TYR A 290 -12.00 -13.39 -0.57
C TYR A 290 -10.71 -14.20 -0.65
N VAL A 291 -10.84 -15.53 -0.65
CA VAL A 291 -9.76 -16.47 -0.95
C VAL A 291 -10.16 -17.30 -2.15
N ASN A 292 -9.43 -17.19 -3.26
CA ASN A 292 -9.78 -17.76 -4.56
C ASN A 292 -11.23 -17.44 -4.95
N GLY A 293 -11.63 -16.18 -4.72
CA GLY A 293 -12.98 -15.67 -4.96
C GLY A 293 -14.03 -16.05 -3.91
N VAL A 294 -13.79 -17.01 -3.03
CA VAL A 294 -14.79 -17.40 -2.00
C VAL A 294 -14.74 -16.42 -0.83
N ASP A 295 -15.89 -15.91 -0.37
CA ASP A 295 -15.94 -15.03 0.81
C ASP A 295 -15.46 -15.83 2.03
N LYS A 296 -14.38 -15.35 2.62
CA LYS A 296 -13.71 -15.94 3.79
C LYS A 296 -13.44 -14.88 4.84
N THR A 297 -14.21 -13.79 4.84
CA THR A 297 -14.02 -12.65 5.77
C THR A 297 -13.89 -13.10 7.22
N ASP A 298 -14.69 -14.09 7.66
CA ASP A 298 -14.67 -14.62 9.03
C ASP A 298 -13.39 -15.40 9.41
N SER A 299 -12.55 -15.76 8.43
CA SER A 299 -11.24 -16.40 8.65
C SER A 299 -10.11 -15.39 8.95
N PHE A 300 -10.42 -14.09 8.97
CA PHE A 300 -9.45 -13.02 9.19
C PHE A 300 -9.77 -12.22 10.45
N GLY A 301 -8.73 -11.85 11.19
CA GLY A 301 -8.82 -10.86 12.25
C GLY A 301 -8.74 -9.47 11.63
N LYS A 302 -9.63 -8.55 12.01
CA LYS A 302 -9.65 -7.16 11.52
C LYS A 302 -9.61 -6.22 12.72
N GLU A 303 -8.71 -5.25 12.68
CA GLU A 303 -8.65 -4.18 13.69
C GLU A 303 -8.31 -2.84 13.04
N LEU A 304 -8.78 -1.75 13.66
CA LEU A 304 -8.34 -0.41 13.30
C LEU A 304 -6.89 -0.22 13.77
N ASP A 305 -6.09 0.43 12.94
CA ASP A 305 -4.77 0.92 13.31
C ASP A 305 -4.66 2.35 12.79
N GLY A 306 -4.59 3.35 13.67
CA GLY A 306 -4.53 4.76 13.26
C GLY A 306 -5.64 5.15 12.27
N ASN A 307 -5.26 5.77 11.15
CA ASN A 307 -6.17 6.13 10.06
C ASN A 307 -6.13 5.05 8.97
N GLY A 308 -6.48 3.82 9.35
CA GLY A 308 -6.35 2.65 8.50
C GLY A 308 -6.67 1.37 9.27
N TYR A 309 -6.05 0.26 8.88
CA TYR A 309 -6.40 -1.05 9.42
C TYR A 309 -5.20 -1.99 9.55
N LYS A 310 -5.40 -3.06 10.31
CA LYS A 310 -4.62 -4.29 10.25
C LYS A 310 -5.54 -5.49 10.06
N VAL A 311 -5.22 -6.33 9.09
CA VAL A 311 -5.97 -7.54 8.73
C VAL A 311 -5.03 -8.74 8.82
N VAL A 312 -5.33 -9.69 9.71
CA VAL A 312 -4.50 -10.87 9.98
C VAL A 312 -5.17 -12.11 9.41
N LEU A 313 -4.43 -12.92 8.65
CA LEU A 313 -4.88 -14.25 8.24
C LEU A 313 -4.71 -15.22 9.42
N ASN A 314 -5.82 -15.59 10.07
CA ASN A 314 -5.77 -16.48 11.25
C ASN A 314 -5.64 -17.96 10.87
N ASP A 315 -6.23 -18.36 9.73
CA ASP A 315 -6.19 -19.73 9.24
C ASP A 315 -5.20 -19.86 8.06
N MET A 316 -3.95 -20.13 8.39
CA MET A 316 -2.89 -20.33 7.39
C MET A 316 -3.12 -21.58 6.50
N THR A 317 -4.03 -22.49 6.85
CA THR A 317 -4.34 -23.66 6.00
C THR A 317 -5.00 -23.28 4.68
N LEU A 318 -5.58 -22.09 4.61
CA LEU A 318 -6.15 -21.53 3.38
C LEU A 318 -5.11 -21.27 2.29
N VAL A 319 -3.85 -21.01 2.67
CA VAL A 319 -2.77 -20.65 1.74
C VAL A 319 -1.60 -21.64 1.74
N ASN A 320 -1.30 -22.27 2.88
CA ASN A 320 -0.13 -23.13 3.01
C ASN A 320 -0.32 -24.50 2.36
N GLY A 321 0.70 -24.96 1.63
CA GLY A 321 0.74 -26.32 1.05
C GLY A 321 -0.21 -26.55 -0.12
N GLN A 322 -0.82 -25.50 -0.66
CA GLN A 322 -1.69 -25.59 -1.83
C GLN A 322 -0.87 -25.89 -3.09
N LYS A 323 -1.47 -26.64 -4.03
CA LYS A 323 -0.78 -27.07 -5.27
C LYS A 323 -0.72 -25.99 -6.34
N GLU A 324 -1.61 -25.02 -6.26
CA GLU A 324 -1.75 -23.90 -7.19
C GLU A 324 -1.62 -22.59 -6.42
N ASN A 325 -1.48 -21.50 -7.15
CA ASN A 325 -1.54 -20.15 -6.58
C ASN A 325 -2.84 -19.95 -5.78
N VAL A 326 -2.74 -19.26 -4.64
CA VAL A 326 -3.89 -18.81 -3.86
C VAL A 326 -3.94 -17.30 -3.86
N THR A 327 -5.04 -16.74 -4.33
CA THR A 327 -5.27 -15.29 -4.34
C THR A 327 -6.12 -14.90 -3.14
N VAL A 328 -5.60 -14.00 -2.30
CA VAL A 328 -6.34 -13.32 -1.24
C VAL A 328 -6.64 -11.90 -1.70
N ARG A 329 -7.91 -11.50 -1.68
CA ARG A 329 -8.40 -10.19 -2.15
C ARG A 329 -9.16 -9.47 -1.04
N LEU A 330 -8.67 -8.32 -0.62
CA LEU A 330 -9.30 -7.44 0.39
C LEU A 330 -9.95 -6.26 -0.33
N GLU A 331 -11.22 -6.00 -0.05
CA GLU A 331 -11.98 -4.90 -0.62
C GLU A 331 -12.54 -3.99 0.46
N TYR A 332 -12.31 -2.69 0.34
CA TYR A 332 -12.74 -1.71 1.33
C TYR A 332 -12.93 -0.33 0.70
N THR A 333 -13.52 0.59 1.47
CA THR A 333 -13.69 2.00 1.08
C THR A 333 -13.05 2.93 2.12
N ALA A 334 -12.62 4.11 1.68
CA ALA A 334 -12.32 5.23 2.56
C ALA A 334 -12.95 6.51 2.00
N LYS A 335 -13.32 7.48 2.84
CA LYS A 335 -14.01 8.71 2.40
C LYS A 335 -13.02 9.85 2.27
N LEU A 336 -13.06 10.59 1.15
CA LEU A 336 -12.36 11.88 1.07
C LEU A 336 -13.04 12.88 2.01
N ASN A 337 -12.29 13.58 2.85
CA ASN A 337 -12.84 14.45 3.90
C ASN A 337 -12.42 15.92 3.75
N GLU A 338 -12.86 16.78 4.67
CA GLU A 338 -12.63 18.23 4.64
C GLU A 338 -11.17 18.65 4.93
N ASP A 339 -10.33 17.76 5.48
CA ASP A 339 -8.90 18.03 5.63
C ASP A 339 -8.15 18.00 4.28
N SER A 340 -8.73 17.33 3.26
CA SER A 340 -8.15 17.29 1.91
C SER A 340 -8.09 18.68 1.28
N LYS A 341 -6.92 18.99 0.70
CA LYS A 341 -6.67 20.28 0.04
C LYS A 341 -6.81 20.16 -1.46
N VAL A 342 -7.30 21.23 -2.10
CA VAL A 342 -7.45 21.28 -3.54
C VAL A 342 -6.07 21.20 -4.20
N GLU A 343 -5.94 20.33 -5.20
CA GLU A 343 -4.70 19.98 -5.93
C GLU A 343 -3.63 19.21 -5.14
N ILE A 344 -3.84 18.95 -3.85
CA ILE A 344 -2.98 18.06 -3.07
C ILE A 344 -3.64 16.67 -3.05
N PRO A 345 -3.00 15.64 -3.61
CA PRO A 345 -3.54 14.30 -3.58
C PRO A 345 -3.53 13.70 -2.17
N GLU A 346 -4.40 12.73 -1.96
CA GLU A 346 -4.43 11.86 -0.78
C GLU A 346 -4.08 10.44 -1.21
N SER A 347 -3.44 9.70 -0.31
CA SER A 347 -2.97 8.34 -0.55
C SER A 347 -3.23 7.46 0.66
N ASN A 348 -3.32 6.17 0.41
CA ASN A 348 -3.13 5.13 1.40
C ASN A 348 -1.74 4.48 1.23
N ASP A 349 -1.35 3.57 2.11
CA ASP A 349 -0.07 2.86 2.14
C ASP A 349 -0.23 1.50 2.80
N VAL A 350 -0.26 0.44 1.98
CA VAL A 350 -0.41 -0.92 2.49
C VAL A 350 0.93 -1.65 2.46
N THR A 351 1.26 -2.31 3.57
CA THR A 351 2.35 -3.27 3.61
C THR A 351 1.79 -4.65 3.96
N PHE A 352 2.14 -5.64 3.16
CA PHE A 352 1.88 -7.06 3.43
C PHE A 352 3.10 -7.70 4.10
N HIS A 353 2.93 -8.13 5.33
CA HIS A 353 3.93 -8.79 6.13
C HIS A 353 3.68 -10.29 6.17
N TYR A 354 4.73 -11.09 6.02
CA TYR A 354 4.65 -12.54 6.03
C TYR A 354 5.94 -13.17 6.57
N GLY A 355 5.85 -14.41 7.04
CA GLY A 355 7.02 -15.16 7.51
C GLY A 355 6.68 -16.17 8.61
N ASN A 356 7.70 -16.81 9.15
CA ASN A 356 7.55 -17.86 10.17
C ASN A 356 7.81 -17.38 11.59
N ASN A 357 8.62 -16.34 11.75
CA ASN A 357 8.99 -15.80 13.04
C ASN A 357 8.00 -14.69 13.46
N PRO A 358 7.91 -14.35 14.77
CA PRO A 358 7.09 -13.25 15.23
C PRO A 358 7.39 -11.95 14.47
N ILE A 359 6.39 -11.37 13.83
CA ILE A 359 6.56 -10.13 13.05
C ILE A 359 6.26 -8.93 13.95
N HIS A 360 7.15 -7.94 13.95
CA HIS A 360 6.99 -6.72 14.75
C HIS A 360 6.71 -5.47 13.92
N GLY A 361 7.00 -5.52 12.63
CA GLY A 361 6.84 -4.39 11.73
C GLY A 361 5.41 -4.00 11.48
N ASN A 362 5.24 -2.89 10.79
CA ASN A 362 3.96 -2.40 10.31
C ASN A 362 4.21 -1.51 9.09
N THR A 363 3.16 -0.93 8.52
CA THR A 363 3.29 -0.01 7.38
C THR A 363 3.73 1.38 7.85
N PRO A 364 4.43 2.18 7.02
CA PRO A 364 4.78 3.56 7.34
C PRO A 364 3.56 4.40 7.76
N LYS A 365 3.74 5.28 8.73
CA LYS A 365 2.68 6.18 9.22
C LYS A 365 2.92 7.61 8.74
N PRO A 366 2.06 8.16 7.85
CA PRO A 366 2.17 9.54 7.40
C PRO A 366 2.08 10.53 8.57
N THR A 367 2.93 11.56 8.53
CA THR A 367 2.91 12.65 9.52
C THR A 367 3.26 13.98 8.90
N LYS A 368 2.73 15.05 9.49
CA LYS A 368 3.12 16.42 9.18
C LYS A 368 4.48 16.75 9.79
N PRO A 369 5.24 17.69 9.20
CA PRO A 369 6.36 18.30 9.89
C PRO A 369 5.86 19.30 10.96
N LYS A 370 6.77 19.85 11.76
CA LYS A 370 6.46 21.01 12.62
C LYS A 370 6.08 22.22 11.78
N GLU A 371 5.48 23.23 12.42
CA GLU A 371 5.15 24.53 11.80
C GLU A 371 6.33 25.22 11.08
N ASN A 372 7.57 24.96 11.52
CA ASN A 372 8.78 25.49 10.89
C ASN A 372 9.32 24.63 9.72
N GLY A 373 8.62 23.55 9.35
CA GLY A 373 9.00 22.64 8.28
C GLY A 373 10.04 21.59 8.68
N GLU A 374 10.24 21.34 9.98
CA GLU A 374 11.16 20.31 10.48
C GLU A 374 10.48 18.95 10.66
N LEU A 375 11.14 17.87 10.24
CA LEU A 375 10.75 16.48 10.49
C LEU A 375 11.97 15.67 10.91
N GLU A 376 11.95 15.18 12.14
CA GLU A 376 12.97 14.30 12.70
C GLU A 376 12.55 12.84 12.54
N VAL A 377 13.51 11.99 12.17
CA VAL A 377 13.37 10.55 12.17
C VAL A 377 14.31 9.97 13.22
N GLU A 378 13.76 9.15 14.10
CA GLU A 378 14.50 8.43 15.14
C GLU A 378 14.42 6.92 14.90
N LYS A 379 15.55 6.29 14.58
CA LYS A 379 15.67 4.84 14.43
C LYS A 379 16.30 4.23 15.68
N THR A 380 15.74 3.13 16.14
CA THR A 380 16.31 2.29 17.21
C THR A 380 16.33 0.81 16.83
N TRP A 381 17.24 0.07 17.44
CA TRP A 381 17.28 -1.41 17.39
C TRP A 381 17.03 -1.92 18.81
N ALA A 382 15.92 -2.65 19.00
CA ALA A 382 15.52 -3.14 20.32
C ALA A 382 16.48 -4.23 20.84
N ASP A 383 17.12 -4.97 19.93
CA ASP A 383 17.99 -6.11 20.25
C ASP A 383 19.50 -5.75 20.31
N GLY A 384 19.83 -4.46 20.40
CA GLY A 384 21.20 -3.98 20.61
C GLY A 384 21.82 -3.26 19.42
N VAL A 385 23.15 -3.24 19.33
CA VAL A 385 23.90 -2.51 18.28
C VAL A 385 24.04 -3.38 17.03
N PRO A 386 23.87 -2.84 15.81
CA PRO A 386 24.15 -3.58 14.58
C PRO A 386 25.59 -4.10 14.49
N ALA A 387 25.80 -5.27 13.91
CA ALA A 387 27.11 -5.89 13.68
C ALA A 387 27.85 -5.27 12.48
N ALA A 388 29.13 -5.59 12.30
CA ALA A 388 29.89 -5.14 11.14
C ALA A 388 29.30 -5.71 9.83
N GLY A 389 29.13 -4.85 8.83
CA GLY A 389 28.53 -5.19 7.53
C GLY A 389 27.00 -5.01 7.48
N GLU A 390 26.35 -4.72 8.61
CA GLU A 390 24.92 -4.43 8.64
C GLU A 390 24.63 -2.99 8.16
N TRP A 391 23.55 -2.82 7.42
CA TRP A 391 23.12 -1.50 6.94
C TRP A 391 21.59 -1.37 6.94
N ALA A 392 21.14 -0.13 7.14
CA ALA A 392 19.75 0.24 6.88
C ALA A 392 19.68 1.57 6.15
N SER A 393 18.71 1.69 5.26
CA SER A 393 18.40 2.89 4.50
C SER A 393 16.98 3.36 4.74
N PHE A 394 16.80 4.68 4.75
CA PHE A 394 15.55 5.35 5.06
C PHE A 394 15.22 6.32 3.94
N THR A 395 14.19 6.00 3.17
CA THR A 395 13.72 6.80 2.04
C THR A 395 12.58 7.70 2.49
N LEU A 396 12.82 9.01 2.51
CA LEU A 396 11.78 10.00 2.78
C LEU A 396 10.93 10.18 1.51
N LYS A 397 9.61 10.05 1.66
CA LYS A 397 8.63 10.32 0.62
C LYS A 397 7.64 11.38 1.07
N ASN A 398 7.19 12.17 0.10
CA ASN A 398 5.97 12.95 0.24
C ASN A 398 4.79 11.95 0.23
N ALA A 399 4.10 11.78 1.36
CA ALA A 399 3.07 10.75 1.53
C ALA A 399 1.83 11.02 0.68
N ASN A 400 1.53 12.29 0.40
CA ASN A 400 0.43 12.70 -0.48
C ASN A 400 0.66 12.24 -1.93
N THR A 401 1.88 12.39 -2.46
CA THR A 401 2.19 12.11 -3.87
C THR A 401 2.87 10.77 -4.13
N GLY A 402 3.45 10.14 -3.10
CA GLY A 402 4.31 8.95 -3.22
C GLY A 402 5.72 9.23 -3.76
N LYS A 403 6.04 10.49 -4.11
CA LYS A 403 7.34 10.84 -4.71
C LYS A 403 8.46 10.80 -3.68
N ILE A 404 9.58 10.21 -4.08
CA ILE A 404 10.80 10.12 -3.29
C ILE A 404 11.48 11.49 -3.22
N ILE A 405 11.84 11.94 -2.03
CA ILE A 405 12.61 13.16 -1.79
C ILE A 405 14.11 12.83 -1.72
N GLY A 406 14.46 11.78 -0.99
CA GLY A 406 15.84 11.29 -0.90
C GLY A 406 15.99 10.18 0.13
N THR A 407 17.17 9.58 0.16
CA THR A 407 17.48 8.40 0.98
C THR A 407 18.69 8.65 1.86
N VAL A 408 18.56 8.35 3.14
CA VAL A 408 19.68 8.30 4.10
C VAL A 408 20.08 6.84 4.30
N LYS A 409 21.36 6.50 4.20
CA LYS A 409 21.85 5.14 4.46
C LYS A 409 22.89 5.14 5.57
N PHE A 410 22.73 4.24 6.53
CA PHE A 410 23.68 3.94 7.60
C PHE A 410 24.32 2.57 7.34
N GLU A 411 25.62 2.46 7.51
CA GLU A 411 26.37 1.21 7.35
C GLU A 411 27.43 1.09 8.47
N THR A 412 27.41 -0.01 9.21
CA THR A 412 28.38 -0.34 10.25
C THR A 412 29.56 -1.12 9.68
N LYS A 413 30.79 -0.76 10.06
CA LYS A 413 32.03 -1.39 9.60
C LYS A 413 32.93 -1.70 10.78
N ASP A 414 33.65 -2.81 10.68
CA ASP A 414 34.77 -3.08 11.58
C ASP A 414 35.99 -2.29 11.10
N ASN A 415 36.49 -1.40 11.94
CA ASN A 415 37.72 -0.65 11.73
C ASN A 415 38.71 -1.01 12.85
N ASN A 416 39.46 -2.09 12.63
CA ASN A 416 40.48 -2.60 13.55
C ASN A 416 39.94 -2.94 14.96
N GLY A 417 38.78 -3.59 15.04
CA GLY A 417 38.13 -3.98 16.30
C GLY A 417 37.23 -2.90 16.89
N ASN A 418 37.14 -1.72 16.25
CA ASN A 418 36.17 -0.68 16.59
C ASN A 418 35.04 -0.68 15.57
N LEU A 419 33.81 -0.78 16.05
CA LEU A 419 32.64 -0.69 15.20
C LEU A 419 32.33 0.78 14.88
N GLU A 420 32.49 1.18 13.63
CA GLU A 420 32.19 2.54 13.14
C GLU A 420 30.92 2.54 12.29
N THR A 421 30.11 3.59 12.38
CA THR A 421 28.92 3.78 11.53
C THR A 421 29.15 4.94 10.58
N THR A 422 28.93 4.70 9.28
CA THR A 422 29.00 5.74 8.24
C THR A 422 27.59 6.12 7.78
N THR A 423 27.37 7.38 7.39
CA THR A 423 26.05 7.88 6.96
C THR A 423 26.11 8.62 5.63
N THR A 424 25.49 8.08 4.59
CA THR A 424 25.36 8.74 3.29
C THR A 424 23.96 9.33 3.11
N TYR A 425 23.85 10.36 2.27
CA TYR A 425 22.58 10.93 1.84
C TYR A 425 22.61 11.04 0.31
N THR A 426 21.54 10.55 -0.33
CA THR A 426 21.33 10.63 -1.78
C THR A 426 20.02 11.35 -2.03
N ALA A 427 20.07 12.56 -2.59
CA ALA A 427 18.88 13.30 -3.00
C ALA A 427 18.26 12.69 -4.26
N ASN A 428 16.93 12.77 -4.39
CA ASN A 428 16.27 12.51 -5.67
C ASN A 428 16.32 13.76 -6.55
N ALA A 429 17.12 13.72 -7.61
CA ALA A 429 17.28 14.85 -8.54
C ALA A 429 16.01 15.19 -9.33
N GLU A 430 15.07 14.24 -9.44
CA GLU A 430 13.81 14.43 -10.17
C GLU A 430 12.68 15.00 -9.29
N TYR A 431 12.88 15.06 -7.97
CA TYR A 431 11.88 15.61 -7.06
C TYR A 431 11.69 17.10 -7.31
N LYS A 432 10.42 17.48 -7.51
CA LYS A 432 10.02 18.88 -7.64
C LYS A 432 9.19 19.24 -6.41
N PRO A 433 9.63 20.23 -5.61
CA PRO A 433 8.86 20.71 -4.46
C PRO A 433 7.43 21.11 -4.88
N ILE A 434 6.46 20.76 -4.05
CA ILE A 434 5.05 21.13 -4.23
C ILE A 434 4.55 21.92 -3.01
N GLY A 435 3.40 22.60 -3.16
CA GLY A 435 2.89 23.46 -2.10
C GLY A 435 3.90 24.56 -1.74
N ASN A 436 4.16 24.71 -0.44
CA ASN A 436 5.07 25.69 0.14
C ASN A 436 6.43 25.10 0.54
N GLU A 437 6.79 23.91 0.05
CA GLU A 437 8.10 23.31 0.27
C GLU A 437 9.22 24.26 -0.20
N LYS A 438 10.25 24.39 0.63
CA LYS A 438 11.44 25.22 0.35
C LYS A 438 12.52 24.38 -0.32
N ASN A 439 13.69 24.98 -0.57
CA ASN A 439 14.84 24.24 -1.09
C ASN A 439 15.28 23.15 -0.08
N LEU A 440 15.02 21.89 -0.41
CA LEU A 440 15.30 20.73 0.44
C LEU A 440 16.79 20.35 0.32
N ALA A 441 17.65 20.94 1.16
CA ALA A 441 19.11 20.74 1.13
C ALA A 441 19.59 19.37 1.69
N GLY A 442 18.67 18.44 1.96
CA GLY A 442 18.93 17.18 2.65
C GLY A 442 18.89 17.31 4.17
N PRO A 443 18.92 16.18 4.90
CA PRO A 443 18.76 16.19 6.34
C PRO A 443 20.04 16.60 7.09
N GLU A 444 19.86 17.35 8.17
CA GLU A 444 20.85 17.46 9.25
C GLU A 444 20.98 16.08 9.93
N LYS A 445 22.20 15.57 10.08
CA LYS A 445 22.47 14.23 10.61
C LYS A 445 23.04 14.35 12.03
N GLU A 446 22.50 13.55 12.95
CA GLU A 446 23.08 13.38 14.28
C GLU A 446 23.08 11.88 14.62
N THR A 447 24.26 11.28 14.72
CA THR A 447 24.40 9.89 15.19
C THR A 447 24.63 9.92 16.69
N VAL A 448 23.71 9.38 17.47
CA VAL A 448 23.94 9.12 18.90
C VAL A 448 24.64 7.76 19.01
N SER A 449 25.75 7.69 19.76
CA SER A 449 26.54 6.47 19.95
C SER A 449 25.68 5.22 20.20
N GLY A 450 25.92 4.12 19.47
CA GLY A 450 25.30 2.82 19.68
C GLY A 450 24.11 2.49 18.75
N ASN A 451 22.95 2.18 19.35
CA ASN A 451 21.78 1.59 18.67
C ASN A 451 20.68 2.60 18.30
N LYS A 452 20.96 3.90 18.36
CA LYS A 452 20.00 4.98 18.07
C LYS A 452 20.53 5.95 17.03
N TRP A 453 19.82 6.11 15.92
CA TRP A 453 20.19 7.01 14.84
C TRP A 453 19.12 8.08 14.63
N THR A 454 19.55 9.33 14.40
CA THR A 454 18.64 10.45 14.17
C THR A 454 19.03 11.27 12.95
N PHE A 455 18.03 11.70 12.19
CA PHE A 455 18.25 12.63 11.08
C PHE A 455 17.02 13.51 10.91
N LYS A 456 17.24 14.79 10.59
CA LYS A 456 16.22 15.83 10.59
C LYS A 456 16.18 16.54 9.24
N TRP A 457 15.03 16.49 8.59
CA TRP A 457 14.74 17.25 7.38
C TRP A 457 14.21 18.63 7.74
N THR A 458 14.53 19.62 6.91
CA THR A 458 14.07 21.01 7.05
C THR A 458 13.50 21.52 5.73
N GLY A 459 12.67 22.56 5.79
CA GLY A 459 12.08 23.16 4.59
C GLY A 459 10.89 22.40 4.01
N LEU A 460 10.36 21.41 4.75
CA LEU A 460 9.13 20.69 4.40
C LEU A 460 7.89 21.59 4.57
N ASP A 461 6.81 21.29 3.85
CA ASP A 461 5.55 22.01 3.98
C ASP A 461 4.69 21.40 5.10
N LYS A 462 4.26 22.26 6.03
CA LYS A 462 3.37 21.89 7.16
C LYS A 462 1.96 21.45 6.74
N ASP A 463 1.57 21.79 5.51
CA ASP A 463 0.26 21.40 4.97
C ASP A 463 0.32 20.03 4.27
N LEU A 464 1.52 19.47 4.06
CA LEU A 464 1.75 18.14 3.49
C LEU A 464 2.11 17.11 4.58
N GLU A 465 1.93 15.83 4.24
CA GLU A 465 2.36 14.70 5.05
C GLU A 465 3.52 13.95 4.39
N TYR A 466 4.37 13.37 5.23
CA TYR A 466 5.57 12.65 4.82
C TYR A 466 5.62 11.29 5.51
N LYS A 467 6.27 10.34 4.85
CA LYS A 467 6.51 8.99 5.37
C LYS A 467 7.95 8.56 5.10
N VAL A 468 8.43 7.61 5.88
CA VAL A 468 9.74 6.99 5.69
C VAL A 468 9.52 5.51 5.44
N GLU A 469 10.12 5.01 4.36
CA GLU A 469 10.26 3.58 4.10
C GLU A 469 11.67 3.13 4.50
N GLU A 470 11.77 1.99 5.16
CA GLU A 470 13.05 1.39 5.54
C GLU A 470 13.37 0.17 4.67
N ASP A 471 14.63 0.05 4.30
CA ASP A 471 15.22 -1.17 3.74
C ASP A 471 16.51 -1.54 4.48
N ASN A 472 16.81 -2.82 4.63
CA ASN A 472 17.98 -3.32 5.36
C ASN A 472 18.43 -4.72 4.89
N ASN A 473 19.68 -5.10 5.21
CA ASN A 473 20.23 -6.44 4.91
C ASN A 473 20.18 -7.44 6.06
N MET A 474 19.40 -7.15 7.11
CA MET A 474 19.34 -7.97 8.33
C MET A 474 18.12 -8.89 8.37
N ASN A 475 17.22 -8.78 7.38
CA ASN A 475 15.89 -9.40 7.36
C ASN A 475 15.07 -9.03 8.60
N GLU A 476 15.10 -7.74 8.95
CA GLU A 476 14.36 -7.19 10.08
C GLU A 476 13.19 -6.35 9.60
N THR A 477 12.02 -6.53 10.19
CA THR A 477 10.85 -5.71 9.86
C THR A 477 10.78 -4.45 10.72
N ALA A 478 10.45 -3.33 10.08
CA ALA A 478 10.42 -2.01 10.71
C ALA A 478 9.05 -1.70 11.32
N LYS A 479 9.05 -1.27 12.58
CA LYS A 479 7.87 -0.76 13.28
C LYS A 479 7.89 0.76 13.31
N PHE A 480 7.00 1.35 12.54
CA PHE A 480 6.75 2.78 12.46
C PHE A 480 5.74 3.23 13.51
N THR A 481 6.11 4.27 14.24
CA THR A 481 5.26 4.96 15.20
C THR A 481 5.22 6.45 14.85
N LYS A 482 4.00 7.00 14.73
CA LYS A 482 3.79 8.43 14.57
C LYS A 482 4.03 9.13 15.91
N GLY A 483 5.02 10.01 15.97
CA GLY A 483 5.25 10.88 17.11
C GLY A 483 4.30 12.09 17.10
N ALA A 484 4.63 13.13 17.87
CA ALA A 484 4.05 14.44 17.64
C ALA A 484 4.45 14.95 16.24
N ASP A 485 3.71 15.92 15.70
CA ASP A 485 4.03 16.52 14.40
C ASP A 485 5.52 16.91 14.32
N GLY A 486 6.16 16.50 13.23
CA GLY A 486 7.60 16.59 13.02
C GLY A 486 8.44 15.48 13.63
N LYS A 487 7.86 14.33 14.01
CA LYS A 487 8.63 13.17 14.47
C LYS A 487 8.10 11.83 13.96
N ILE A 488 8.98 11.05 13.34
CA ILE A 488 8.78 9.63 12.97
C ILE A 488 9.70 8.78 13.84
N ILE A 489 9.18 7.73 14.44
CA ILE A 489 9.96 6.78 15.24
C ILE A 489 9.92 5.43 14.54
N ILE A 490 11.09 4.81 14.37
CA ILE A 490 11.26 3.52 13.73
C ILE A 490 12.00 2.61 14.72
N GLU A 491 11.45 1.44 14.98
CA GLU A 491 12.06 0.42 15.84
C GLU A 491 12.13 -0.89 15.05
N ASN A 492 13.29 -1.54 15.06
CA ASN A 492 13.42 -2.89 14.51
C ASN A 492 13.74 -3.89 15.61
N LYS A 493 13.36 -5.13 15.30
CA LYS A 493 13.72 -6.33 16.04
C LYS A 493 14.27 -7.37 15.08
N LYS A 494 15.17 -8.21 15.59
CA LYS A 494 15.78 -9.37 14.93
C LYS A 494 14.76 -10.49 14.74
N ASP A 495 13.74 -10.23 13.92
CA ASP A 495 12.69 -11.20 13.63
C ASP A 495 13.05 -12.16 12.48
N LYS A 496 14.01 -11.82 11.61
CA LYS A 496 14.50 -12.72 10.55
C LYS A 496 13.37 -13.21 9.64
N ASN A 497 12.43 -12.30 9.33
CA ASN A 497 11.35 -12.57 8.39
C ASN A 497 11.69 -12.02 7.00
N PRO A 498 11.06 -12.56 5.94
CA PRO A 498 11.15 -11.97 4.62
C PRO A 498 10.82 -10.47 4.58
N THR A 499 11.47 -9.75 3.68
CA THR A 499 11.13 -8.35 3.38
C THR A 499 9.63 -8.23 3.06
N PRO A 500 8.88 -7.37 3.77
CA PRO A 500 7.47 -7.16 3.50
C PRO A 500 7.22 -6.66 2.06
N LYS A 501 6.03 -6.92 1.52
CA LYS A 501 5.63 -6.38 0.21
C LYS A 501 4.89 -5.05 0.40
N ASN A 502 5.44 -3.98 -0.17
CA ASN A 502 4.83 -2.65 -0.16
C ASN A 502 4.63 -2.17 -1.63
N PRO A 503 3.45 -2.41 -2.24
CA PRO A 503 3.15 -1.94 -3.59
C PRO A 503 2.94 -0.42 -3.63
N GLN A 504 3.20 0.22 -4.79
CA GLN A 504 2.84 1.63 -4.97
C GLN A 504 1.33 1.82 -4.95
N GLU A 505 0.87 2.94 -4.39
CA GLU A 505 -0.55 3.17 -4.13
C GLU A 505 -1.16 4.19 -5.09
N PRO A 506 -2.43 4.03 -5.48
CA PRO A 506 -3.14 5.03 -6.26
C PRO A 506 -3.42 6.30 -5.42
N LYS A 507 -3.67 7.42 -6.10
CA LYS A 507 -3.92 8.71 -5.46
C LYS A 507 -5.30 9.25 -5.83
N VAL A 508 -5.96 9.88 -4.86
CA VAL A 508 -7.22 10.62 -5.07
C VAL A 508 -6.97 12.11 -4.87
N VAL A 509 -7.58 12.96 -5.68
CA VAL A 509 -7.37 14.41 -5.66
C VAL A 509 -8.69 15.13 -5.91
N ARG A 510 -8.77 16.38 -5.47
CA ARG A 510 -9.90 17.27 -5.75
C ARG A 510 -9.41 18.55 -6.42
N TYR A 511 -10.18 19.07 -7.36
CA TYR A 511 -9.85 20.27 -8.13
C TYR A 511 -10.88 21.38 -7.96
N GLY A 512 -10.56 22.57 -8.45
CA GLY A 512 -11.45 23.73 -8.36
C GLY A 512 -10.96 24.95 -9.12
N LYS A 513 -11.69 26.05 -8.96
CA LYS A 513 -11.35 27.36 -9.49
C LYS A 513 -11.70 28.47 -8.50
N LYS A 514 -10.79 29.42 -8.33
CA LYS A 514 -11.01 30.67 -7.60
C LYS A 514 -11.35 31.82 -8.56
N PHE A 515 -12.15 32.75 -8.07
CA PHE A 515 -12.58 33.94 -8.79
C PHE A 515 -12.58 35.16 -7.87
N VAL A 516 -12.38 36.33 -8.48
CA VAL A 516 -12.56 37.63 -7.81
C VAL A 516 -13.49 38.50 -8.64
N LYS A 517 -14.62 38.90 -8.06
CA LYS A 517 -15.56 39.84 -8.65
C LYS A 517 -15.02 41.26 -8.52
N ALA A 518 -14.97 42.00 -9.63
CA ALA A 518 -14.49 43.38 -9.66
C ALA A 518 -15.36 44.28 -10.55
N ASP A 519 -15.23 45.59 -10.33
CA ASP A 519 -15.66 46.64 -11.24
C ASP A 519 -14.76 46.62 -12.49
N GLU A 520 -15.35 46.70 -13.67
CA GLU A 520 -14.60 46.65 -14.95
C GLU A 520 -13.65 47.85 -15.10
N ALA A 521 -14.05 49.03 -14.62
CA ALA A 521 -13.35 50.29 -14.87
C ALA A 521 -12.23 50.58 -13.88
N ASP A 522 -12.51 50.49 -12.57
CA ASP A 522 -11.53 50.84 -11.52
C ASP A 522 -10.91 49.63 -10.81
N GLY A 523 -11.40 48.42 -11.11
CA GLY A 523 -10.89 47.19 -10.51
C GLY A 523 -11.30 46.99 -9.06
N LYS A 524 -12.20 47.81 -8.52
CA LYS A 524 -12.71 47.67 -7.16
C LYS A 524 -13.37 46.32 -6.98
N ARG A 525 -13.00 45.60 -5.93
CA ARG A 525 -13.59 44.30 -5.59
C ARG A 525 -15.03 44.45 -5.10
N LEU A 526 -15.92 43.56 -5.54
CA LEU A 526 -17.37 43.69 -5.36
C LEU A 526 -17.99 42.47 -4.68
N ASN A 527 -18.79 42.70 -3.63
CA ASN A 527 -19.54 41.65 -2.93
C ASN A 527 -20.99 41.56 -3.43
N GLY A 528 -21.65 40.43 -3.13
CA GLY A 528 -23.11 40.31 -3.22
C GLY A 528 -23.68 40.00 -4.61
N ALA A 529 -22.82 39.73 -5.59
CA ALA A 529 -23.28 39.09 -6.83
C ALA A 529 -23.70 37.63 -6.57
N LYS A 530 -24.40 37.00 -7.51
CA LYS A 530 -24.70 35.57 -7.44
C LYS A 530 -24.54 34.93 -8.80
N PHE A 531 -23.91 33.76 -8.83
CA PHE A 531 -23.63 33.00 -10.05
C PHE A 531 -24.16 31.58 -9.94
N VAL A 532 -24.54 31.02 -11.08
CA VAL A 532 -24.74 29.58 -11.28
C VAL A 532 -23.68 29.04 -12.23
N VAL A 533 -23.33 27.77 -12.08
CA VAL A 533 -22.37 27.07 -12.96
C VAL A 533 -23.15 26.35 -14.05
N LYS A 534 -22.81 26.63 -15.31
CA LYS A 534 -23.40 26.05 -16.52
C LYS A 534 -22.40 25.15 -17.23
N HIS A 535 -22.91 24.10 -17.86
CA HIS A 535 -22.13 23.22 -18.73
C HIS A 535 -21.50 24.02 -19.90
N GLU A 536 -20.36 23.55 -20.43
CA GLU A 536 -19.65 24.24 -21.52
C GLU A 536 -20.57 24.49 -22.73
N LYS A 537 -21.35 23.47 -23.11
CA LYS A 537 -22.08 23.42 -24.40
C LYS A 537 -23.57 23.11 -24.28
N GLU A 538 -24.03 22.70 -23.11
CA GLU A 538 -25.41 22.24 -22.92
C GLU A 538 -26.17 23.21 -22.02
N ASN A 539 -27.50 23.28 -22.18
CA ASN A 539 -28.38 24.05 -21.29
C ASN A 539 -28.65 23.29 -19.99
N LYS A 540 -27.56 22.93 -19.33
CA LYS A 540 -27.53 22.23 -18.04
C LYS A 540 -26.73 23.02 -17.03
N TYR A 541 -27.18 22.94 -15.79
CA TYR A 541 -26.62 23.68 -14.66
C TYR A 541 -26.24 22.72 -13.54
N LEU A 542 -25.19 23.09 -12.81
CA LEU A 542 -24.62 22.27 -11.76
C LEU A 542 -25.51 22.31 -10.52
N VAL A 543 -25.87 21.15 -10.01
CA VAL A 543 -26.64 21.00 -8.77
C VAL A 543 -25.95 20.00 -7.85
N ASN A 544 -26.10 20.18 -6.54
CA ASN A 544 -25.66 19.19 -5.56
C ASN A 544 -26.52 17.93 -5.68
N LYS A 545 -25.88 16.76 -5.56
CA LYS A 545 -26.62 15.51 -5.38
C LYS A 545 -27.31 15.52 -4.01
N THR A 546 -28.52 14.97 -3.96
CA THR A 546 -29.24 14.75 -2.70
C THR A 546 -28.63 13.57 -1.93
N ALA A 547 -28.93 13.47 -0.64
CA ALA A 547 -28.53 12.33 0.16
C ALA A 547 -29.10 11.00 -0.39
N GLU A 548 -30.33 11.01 -0.90
CA GLU A 548 -30.95 9.81 -1.51
C GLU A 548 -30.22 9.38 -2.79
N GLU A 549 -29.79 10.34 -3.62
CA GLU A 549 -29.04 10.04 -4.84
C GLU A 549 -27.65 9.49 -4.54
N LEU A 550 -26.95 10.07 -3.57
CA LEU A 550 -25.64 9.56 -3.12
C LEU A 550 -25.76 8.13 -2.57
N ALA A 551 -26.78 7.87 -1.75
CA ALA A 551 -27.04 6.53 -1.22
C ALA A 551 -27.38 5.53 -2.34
N LYS A 552 -28.17 5.96 -3.34
CA LYS A 552 -28.48 5.14 -4.51
C LYS A 552 -27.25 4.82 -5.34
N GLU A 553 -26.40 5.80 -5.63
CA GLU A 553 -25.17 5.57 -6.40
C GLU A 553 -24.21 4.62 -5.68
N LYS A 554 -24.10 4.73 -4.35
CA LYS A 554 -23.33 3.76 -3.55
C LYS A 554 -23.92 2.36 -3.68
N SER A 555 -25.25 2.21 -3.56
CA SER A 555 -25.92 0.92 -3.75
C SER A 555 -25.75 0.36 -5.16
N ASP A 556 -25.79 1.20 -6.19
CA ASP A 556 -25.60 0.80 -7.58
C ASP A 556 -24.14 0.36 -7.83
N TYR A 557 -23.17 1.04 -7.21
CA TYR A 557 -21.75 0.64 -7.22
C TYR A 557 -21.53 -0.70 -6.53
N ASP A 558 -22.03 -0.87 -5.30
CA ASP A 558 -21.88 -2.12 -4.53
C ASP A 558 -22.46 -3.31 -5.28
N LYS A 559 -23.60 -3.10 -5.94
CA LYS A 559 -24.22 -4.12 -6.79
C LYS A 559 -23.33 -4.46 -8.00
N ALA A 560 -22.75 -3.46 -8.67
CA ALA A 560 -21.88 -3.70 -9.82
C ALA A 560 -20.62 -4.49 -9.43
N VAL A 561 -20.01 -4.16 -8.26
CA VAL A 561 -18.88 -4.92 -7.71
C VAL A 561 -19.28 -6.35 -7.39
N ALA A 562 -20.39 -6.56 -6.69
CA ALA A 562 -20.87 -7.91 -6.37
C ALA A 562 -21.12 -8.77 -7.62
N GLU A 563 -21.59 -8.16 -8.72
CA GLU A 563 -21.78 -8.84 -10.00
C GLU A 563 -20.45 -9.10 -10.73
N TYR A 564 -19.47 -8.19 -10.65
CA TYR A 564 -18.09 -8.43 -11.13
C TYR A 564 -17.44 -9.60 -10.36
N ASP A 565 -17.52 -9.57 -9.03
CA ASP A 565 -17.00 -10.61 -8.15
C ASP A 565 -17.61 -11.98 -8.45
N ALA A 566 -18.91 -12.03 -8.75
CA ALA A 566 -19.57 -13.28 -9.13
C ALA A 566 -19.02 -13.87 -10.44
N ILE A 567 -18.60 -13.02 -11.38
CA ILE A 567 -17.91 -13.45 -12.61
C ILE A 567 -16.48 -13.87 -12.29
N TYR A 568 -15.73 -13.07 -11.51
CA TYR A 568 -14.36 -13.36 -11.12
C TYR A 568 -14.23 -14.72 -10.39
N LYS A 569 -15.23 -15.09 -9.59
CA LYS A 569 -15.32 -16.38 -8.88
C LYS A 569 -15.50 -17.58 -9.78
N ASN A 570 -15.96 -17.39 -11.01
CA ASN A 570 -16.24 -18.48 -11.92
C ASN A 570 -14.96 -18.87 -12.68
N PRO A 571 -14.40 -20.08 -12.48
CA PRO A 571 -13.19 -20.53 -13.17
C PRO A 571 -13.36 -20.63 -14.69
N ASP A 572 -14.60 -20.72 -15.19
CA ASP A 572 -14.93 -20.76 -16.61
C ASP A 572 -15.24 -19.37 -17.20
N ALA A 573 -15.14 -18.29 -16.41
CA ALA A 573 -15.41 -16.95 -16.90
C ALA A 573 -14.40 -16.55 -17.98
N LYS A 574 -14.92 -15.94 -19.04
CA LYS A 574 -14.07 -15.41 -20.10
C LYS A 574 -13.65 -13.97 -19.78
N GLN A 575 -12.44 -13.62 -20.18
CA GLN A 575 -11.86 -12.29 -19.91
C GLN A 575 -12.74 -11.15 -20.46
N ASP A 576 -13.37 -11.31 -21.61
CA ASP A 576 -14.28 -10.32 -22.20
C ASP A 576 -15.51 -10.03 -21.32
N GLN A 577 -15.99 -11.02 -20.56
CA GLN A 577 -17.08 -10.83 -19.59
C GLN A 577 -16.60 -10.04 -18.37
N LEU A 578 -15.38 -10.31 -17.88
CA LEU A 578 -14.76 -9.54 -16.80
C LEU A 578 -14.55 -8.09 -17.26
N ASP A 579 -13.95 -7.89 -18.44
CA ASP A 579 -13.63 -6.56 -18.97
C ASP A 579 -14.90 -5.71 -19.16
N ALA A 580 -15.96 -6.30 -19.74
CA ALA A 580 -17.23 -5.61 -19.90
C ALA A 580 -17.86 -5.20 -18.56
N LYS A 581 -17.78 -6.08 -17.55
CA LYS A 581 -18.33 -5.77 -16.23
C LYS A 581 -17.48 -4.78 -15.45
N PHE A 582 -16.18 -4.83 -15.64
CA PHE A 582 -15.22 -3.90 -15.06
C PHE A 582 -15.44 -2.47 -15.55
N GLU A 583 -15.71 -2.26 -16.84
CA GLU A 583 -16.06 -0.92 -17.35
C GLU A 583 -17.38 -0.39 -16.75
N GLU A 584 -18.33 -1.28 -16.41
CA GLU A 584 -19.53 -0.87 -15.65
C GLU A 584 -19.17 -0.44 -14.22
N VAL A 585 -18.36 -1.23 -13.50
CA VAL A 585 -17.87 -0.88 -12.15
C VAL A 585 -17.17 0.47 -12.16
N LYS A 586 -16.30 0.70 -13.15
CA LYS A 586 -15.60 1.97 -13.36
C LYS A 586 -16.55 3.14 -13.56
N ALA A 587 -17.54 3.01 -14.44
CA ALA A 587 -18.53 4.06 -14.65
C ALA A 587 -19.35 4.37 -13.37
N LYS A 588 -19.64 3.35 -12.54
CA LYS A 588 -20.31 3.54 -11.24
C LYS A 588 -19.40 4.19 -10.21
N ALA A 589 -18.11 3.84 -10.17
CA ALA A 589 -17.13 4.48 -9.29
C ALA A 589 -16.97 5.96 -9.64
N GLU A 590 -16.83 6.30 -10.92
CA GLU A 590 -16.76 7.70 -11.37
C GLU A 590 -18.00 8.50 -10.99
N ALA A 591 -19.19 7.92 -11.16
CA ALA A 591 -20.44 8.55 -10.73
C ALA A 591 -20.45 8.79 -9.22
N LEU A 592 -20.09 7.77 -8.43
CA LEU A 592 -20.03 7.82 -6.97
C LEU A 592 -19.03 8.87 -6.45
N ASN A 593 -17.90 9.06 -7.12
CA ASN A 593 -16.89 10.04 -6.72
C ASN A 593 -17.23 11.50 -7.10
N ASN A 594 -18.28 11.72 -7.89
CA ASN A 594 -18.75 13.06 -8.25
C ASN A 594 -19.70 13.64 -7.20
N LYS A 595 -19.37 14.81 -6.65
CA LYS A 595 -20.24 15.55 -5.71
C LYS A 595 -21.46 16.19 -6.36
N TYR A 596 -21.33 16.55 -7.64
CA TYR A 596 -22.35 17.27 -8.39
C TYR A 596 -22.95 16.42 -9.50
N LYS A 597 -24.10 16.88 -9.99
CA LYS A 597 -24.73 16.39 -11.22
C LYS A 597 -25.21 17.57 -12.07
N TRP A 598 -25.55 17.28 -13.32
CA TRP A 598 -26.11 18.25 -14.25
C TRP A 598 -27.64 18.16 -14.27
N ALA A 599 -28.31 19.32 -14.24
CA ALA A 599 -29.76 19.42 -14.35
C ALA A 599 -30.16 20.39 -15.48
N ASP A 600 -31.19 20.04 -16.25
CA ASP A 600 -31.67 20.85 -17.37
C ASP A 600 -32.35 22.13 -16.89
N ALA A 601 -32.02 23.27 -17.53
CA ALA A 601 -32.78 24.50 -17.43
C ALA A 601 -32.61 25.36 -18.68
N ASN A 602 -33.69 26.02 -19.09
CA ASN A 602 -33.69 26.80 -20.35
C ASN A 602 -32.81 28.06 -20.30
N ASP A 603 -32.64 28.64 -19.12
CA ASP A 603 -31.85 29.85 -18.90
C ASP A 603 -31.41 30.00 -17.42
N LYS A 604 -30.62 31.04 -17.14
CA LYS A 604 -30.15 31.38 -15.79
C LYS A 604 -31.26 31.65 -14.77
N LYS A 605 -32.43 32.13 -15.20
CA LYS A 605 -33.56 32.43 -14.30
C LYS A 605 -34.29 31.16 -13.89
N ALA A 606 -34.42 30.20 -14.81
CA ALA A 606 -34.92 28.86 -14.52
C ALA A 606 -33.91 28.09 -13.66
N ALA A 607 -32.61 28.18 -13.99
CA ALA A 607 -31.54 27.55 -13.23
C ALA A 607 -31.53 27.98 -11.75
N ALA A 608 -31.70 29.28 -11.48
CA ALA A 608 -31.77 29.83 -10.12
C ALA A 608 -32.94 29.28 -9.26
N LYS A 609 -33.91 28.58 -9.88
CA LYS A 609 -35.05 27.95 -9.20
C LYS A 609 -34.92 26.44 -9.07
N LEU A 610 -33.87 25.83 -9.63
CA LEU A 610 -33.63 24.40 -9.49
C LEU A 610 -33.37 24.06 -8.02
N ALA A 611 -33.95 22.94 -7.57
CA ALA A 611 -33.61 22.40 -6.27
C ALA A 611 -32.11 22.06 -6.21
N ASN A 612 -31.46 22.42 -5.10
CA ASN A 612 -30.05 22.14 -4.83
C ASN A 612 -29.03 22.76 -5.82
N VAL A 613 -29.42 23.79 -6.59
CA VAL A 613 -28.51 24.48 -7.50
C VAL A 613 -27.28 25.02 -6.79
N VAL A 614 -26.11 24.81 -7.39
CA VAL A 614 -24.86 25.38 -6.91
C VAL A 614 -24.89 26.88 -7.19
N THR A 615 -25.02 27.67 -6.12
CA THR A 615 -24.98 29.14 -6.19
C THR A 615 -23.69 29.64 -5.56
N LEU A 616 -22.92 30.40 -6.33
CA LEU A 616 -21.68 31.03 -5.87
C LEU A 616 -21.93 32.51 -5.59
N GLU A 617 -21.48 33.00 -4.44
CA GLU A 617 -21.69 34.37 -4.00
C GLU A 617 -20.35 35.01 -3.62
N PRO A 618 -19.89 36.05 -4.32
CA PRO A 618 -18.70 36.80 -3.95
C PRO A 618 -18.86 37.45 -2.58
N LYS A 619 -17.94 37.12 -1.67
CA LYS A 619 -17.86 37.62 -0.29
C LYS A 619 -16.46 38.16 -0.03
N GLU A 620 -16.28 38.86 1.08
CA GLU A 620 -14.96 39.26 1.60
C GLU A 620 -14.01 39.81 0.52
N ASN A 621 -14.35 40.96 -0.06
CA ASN A 621 -13.64 41.57 -1.19
C ASN A 621 -13.80 40.76 -2.49
N GLY A 622 -15.03 40.38 -2.80
CA GLY A 622 -15.42 39.79 -4.06
C GLY A 622 -14.84 38.40 -4.33
N LYS A 623 -14.30 37.73 -3.33
CA LYS A 623 -13.76 36.38 -3.41
C LYS A 623 -14.88 35.35 -3.49
N PHE A 624 -14.76 34.39 -4.39
CA PHE A 624 -15.59 33.19 -4.44
C PHE A 624 -14.87 32.08 -5.19
N GLU A 625 -15.33 30.85 -4.99
CA GLU A 625 -14.68 29.68 -5.55
C GLU A 625 -15.69 28.55 -5.79
N ILE A 626 -15.27 27.57 -6.59
CA ILE A 626 -15.94 26.29 -6.75
C ILE A 626 -14.87 25.18 -6.65
N THR A 627 -15.17 24.16 -5.86
CA THR A 627 -14.30 22.99 -5.63
C THR A 627 -15.05 21.70 -5.91
N ASP A 628 -14.33 20.57 -5.94
CA ASP A 628 -14.86 19.23 -6.20
C ASP A 628 -15.38 19.05 -7.64
N LEU A 629 -14.81 19.78 -8.61
CA LEU A 629 -15.12 19.65 -10.02
C LEU A 629 -14.17 18.67 -10.71
N GLN A 630 -14.71 17.98 -11.72
CA GLN A 630 -13.92 17.24 -12.68
C GLN A 630 -13.11 18.20 -13.56
N LEU A 631 -11.98 17.72 -14.09
CA LEU A 631 -11.20 18.47 -15.08
C LEU A 631 -12.07 18.78 -16.31
N GLY A 632 -12.00 20.02 -16.80
CA GLY A 632 -12.77 20.41 -17.99
C GLY A 632 -13.21 21.87 -18.00
N LYS A 633 -14.04 22.19 -18.98
CA LYS A 633 -14.51 23.55 -19.26
C LYS A 633 -15.92 23.77 -18.76
N TYR A 634 -16.15 24.95 -18.22
CA TYR A 634 -17.38 25.35 -17.54
C TYR A 634 -17.69 26.82 -17.84
N ASN A 635 -18.90 27.25 -17.48
CA ASN A 635 -19.34 28.63 -17.62
C ASN A 635 -19.96 29.12 -16.30
N LEU A 636 -19.71 30.39 -15.94
CA LEU A 636 -20.52 31.10 -14.95
C LEU A 636 -21.59 31.94 -15.66
N GLU A 637 -22.80 31.97 -15.11
CA GLU A 637 -23.85 32.94 -15.48
C GLU A 637 -24.28 33.74 -14.25
N GLU A 638 -24.24 35.08 -14.35
CA GLU A 638 -24.64 35.97 -13.26
C GLU A 638 -26.17 36.07 -13.17
N ILE A 639 -26.72 35.67 -12.02
CA ILE A 639 -28.15 35.69 -11.71
C ILE A 639 -28.55 36.88 -10.83
N ALA A 640 -27.59 37.50 -10.13
CA ALA A 640 -27.78 38.75 -9.41
C ALA A 640 -26.48 39.55 -9.40
N ALA A 641 -26.57 40.87 -9.59
CA ALA A 641 -25.42 41.77 -9.57
C ALA A 641 -25.21 42.37 -8.17
N PRO A 642 -23.99 42.87 -7.87
CA PRO A 642 -23.75 43.76 -6.75
C PRO A 642 -24.66 45.00 -6.79
N LYS A 643 -24.89 45.60 -5.63
CA LYS A 643 -25.68 46.84 -5.52
C LYS A 643 -25.10 47.96 -6.40
N ASP A 644 -25.96 48.64 -7.16
CA ASP A 644 -25.63 49.72 -8.11
C ASP A 644 -24.93 49.27 -9.41
N TYR A 645 -24.89 47.95 -9.67
CA TYR A 645 -24.35 47.37 -10.90
C TYR A 645 -25.42 46.67 -11.73
N ALA A 646 -25.16 46.52 -13.04
CA ALA A 646 -26.02 45.78 -13.95
C ALA A 646 -25.77 44.27 -13.83
N VAL A 647 -26.82 43.46 -13.94
CA VAL A 647 -26.66 42.01 -14.13
C VAL A 647 -26.02 41.78 -15.49
N ARG A 648 -24.89 41.08 -15.51
CA ARG A 648 -24.16 40.74 -16.73
C ARG A 648 -24.97 39.79 -17.61
N ASP A 649 -25.03 40.09 -18.89
CA ASP A 649 -25.56 39.19 -19.91
C ASP A 649 -24.43 38.34 -20.52
N GLY A 650 -24.77 37.10 -20.90
CA GLY A 650 -23.82 36.11 -21.43
C GLY A 650 -23.15 35.25 -20.36
N VAL A 651 -22.29 34.35 -20.84
CA VAL A 651 -21.52 33.39 -20.03
C VAL A 651 -20.10 33.91 -19.78
N ILE A 652 -19.48 33.42 -18.71
CA ILE A 652 -18.08 33.66 -18.38
C ILE A 652 -17.37 32.30 -18.36
N PRO A 653 -16.54 31.98 -19.38
CA PRO A 653 -15.88 30.69 -19.45
C PRO A 653 -14.79 30.58 -18.38
N PHE A 654 -14.63 29.38 -17.84
CA PHE A 654 -13.49 29.00 -17.01
C PHE A 654 -13.15 27.52 -17.23
N GLU A 655 -11.91 27.16 -16.91
CA GLU A 655 -11.41 25.79 -17.07
C GLU A 655 -10.83 25.32 -15.73
N VAL A 656 -11.23 24.11 -15.32
CA VAL A 656 -10.65 23.41 -14.19
C VAL A 656 -9.55 22.51 -14.72
N THR A 657 -8.32 22.80 -14.31
CA THR A 657 -7.10 22.04 -14.65
C THR A 657 -6.48 21.47 -13.39
N LYS A 658 -5.36 20.74 -13.52
CA LYS A 658 -4.60 20.22 -12.38
C LYS A 658 -3.99 21.31 -11.48
N THR A 659 -3.97 22.56 -11.94
CA THR A 659 -3.34 23.69 -11.24
C THR A 659 -4.21 24.95 -11.19
N SER A 660 -5.48 24.89 -11.63
CA SER A 660 -6.32 26.07 -11.87
C SER A 660 -6.80 26.79 -10.60
N TYR A 661 -6.72 26.13 -9.45
CA TYR A 661 -7.12 26.64 -8.14
C TYR A 661 -6.00 27.43 -7.45
N ASN A 662 -4.76 26.96 -7.53
CA ASN A 662 -3.61 27.65 -6.93
C ASN A 662 -2.79 28.47 -7.93
N LYS A 663 -3.08 28.37 -9.23
CA LYS A 663 -2.42 29.14 -10.28
C LYS A 663 -3.39 29.51 -11.40
N ASP A 664 -3.35 30.77 -11.82
CA ASP A 664 -4.09 31.25 -12.98
C ASP A 664 -3.11 31.78 -14.04
N ASP A 665 -2.86 30.96 -15.08
CA ASP A 665 -1.98 31.29 -16.19
C ASP A 665 -2.65 32.20 -17.25
N SER A 666 -3.85 32.73 -17.00
CA SER A 666 -4.51 33.65 -17.92
C SER A 666 -3.93 35.07 -17.83
N LYS A 667 -4.00 35.82 -18.95
CA LYS A 667 -3.58 37.23 -19.03
C LYS A 667 -4.40 38.19 -18.14
N ILE A 668 -5.40 37.70 -17.40
CA ILE A 668 -6.26 38.49 -16.52
C ILE A 668 -6.33 37.92 -15.09
N GLY A 669 -5.40 37.02 -14.75
CA GLY A 669 -5.28 36.47 -13.40
C GLY A 669 -5.03 37.57 -12.36
N VAL A 670 -5.61 37.38 -11.17
CA VAL A 670 -5.48 38.26 -10.01
C VAL A 670 -5.19 37.43 -8.76
N VAL A 671 -4.62 38.06 -7.74
CA VAL A 671 -4.43 37.41 -6.43
C VAL A 671 -5.78 37.29 -5.72
N TYR A 672 -6.13 36.10 -5.26
CA TYR A 672 -7.35 35.82 -4.52
C TYR A 672 -7.38 36.61 -3.22
N GLU A 673 -6.35 36.42 -2.39
CA GLU A 673 -6.13 37.15 -1.14
C GLU A 673 -5.46 38.50 -1.41
N GLY A 674 -6.27 39.55 -1.59
CA GLY A 674 -5.77 40.88 -1.94
C GLY A 674 -6.53 42.03 -1.29
N THR A 675 -6.05 43.25 -1.58
CA THR A 675 -6.61 44.51 -1.08
C THR A 675 -7.83 44.96 -1.89
N ASP A 676 -8.40 46.13 -1.59
CA ASP A 676 -9.68 46.61 -2.12
C ASP A 676 -9.81 46.63 -3.66
N ASN A 677 -8.70 46.76 -4.39
CA ASN A 677 -8.69 46.75 -5.86
C ASN A 677 -7.88 45.56 -6.37
N VAL A 678 -8.28 45.02 -7.52
CA VAL A 678 -7.51 43.99 -8.21
C VAL A 678 -6.28 44.56 -8.89
N VAL A 679 -5.21 43.76 -8.90
CA VAL A 679 -4.02 44.01 -9.73
C VAL A 679 -4.05 42.98 -10.84
N ASN A 680 -4.23 43.43 -12.08
CA ASN A 680 -4.22 42.53 -13.24
C ASN A 680 -2.81 42.00 -13.49
N GLU A 681 -2.72 40.79 -14.02
CA GLU A 681 -1.43 40.15 -14.36
C GLU A 681 -0.49 40.09 -13.15
N ALA A 682 -1.06 39.84 -11.96
CA ALA A 682 -0.26 39.71 -10.75
C ALA A 682 0.70 38.51 -10.89
N LYS A 683 1.94 38.69 -10.42
CA LYS A 683 2.99 37.65 -10.48
C LYS A 683 2.56 36.33 -9.84
N ASP A 684 1.75 36.40 -8.79
CA ASP A 684 1.26 35.28 -7.99
C ASP A 684 -0.26 35.11 -8.17
N ALA A 685 -0.77 35.32 -9.38
CA ALA A 685 -2.19 35.19 -9.68
C ALA A 685 -2.68 33.73 -9.51
N ASP A 686 -3.73 33.57 -8.71
CA ASP A 686 -4.37 32.28 -8.41
C ASP A 686 -5.90 32.32 -8.61
N ALA A 687 -6.45 33.45 -9.06
CA ALA A 687 -7.88 33.61 -9.31
C ALA A 687 -8.19 34.32 -10.64
N GLN A 688 -9.34 33.97 -11.22
CA GLN A 688 -9.85 34.63 -12.42
C GLN A 688 -10.66 35.89 -12.04
N ARG A 689 -10.35 37.03 -12.67
CA ARG A 689 -11.14 38.26 -12.52
C ARG A 689 -12.50 38.13 -13.22
N VAL A 690 -13.57 38.59 -12.55
CA VAL A 690 -14.95 38.57 -13.04
C VAL A 690 -15.56 39.97 -12.99
N ASP A 691 -15.62 40.63 -14.16
CA ASP A 691 -16.00 42.04 -14.28
C ASP A 691 -17.49 42.34 -14.23
N ASN A 692 -17.85 43.46 -13.60
CA ASN A 692 -19.19 44.07 -13.66
C ASN A 692 -19.16 45.53 -14.09
N ARG A 693 -20.24 45.94 -14.75
CA ARG A 693 -20.47 47.33 -15.16
C ARG A 693 -21.38 48.05 -14.18
N LYS A 694 -20.89 49.18 -13.67
CA LYS A 694 -21.67 50.06 -12.81
C LYS A 694 -22.78 50.72 -13.62
N LEU A 695 -23.97 50.82 -13.03
CA LEU A 695 -25.08 51.53 -13.66
C LEU A 695 -24.80 53.03 -13.60
N THR A 696 -24.29 53.59 -14.70
CA THR A 696 -24.16 55.03 -14.86
C THR A 696 -25.39 55.54 -15.59
N ILE A 697 -26.23 56.31 -14.88
CA ILE A 697 -27.22 57.15 -15.56
C ILE A 697 -26.40 58.33 -16.12
N PRO A 698 -26.35 58.56 -17.44
CA PRO A 698 -25.72 59.77 -17.95
C PRO A 698 -26.42 60.97 -17.30
N GLN A 699 -25.66 61.96 -16.83
CA GLN A 699 -26.22 63.24 -16.40
C GLN A 699 -26.91 63.92 -17.60
N THR A 700 -28.16 63.57 -17.88
CA THR A 700 -29.01 64.24 -18.87
C THR A 700 -29.64 65.47 -18.21
N GLY A 701 -28.81 66.46 -17.87
CA GLY A 701 -29.30 67.67 -17.22
C GLY A 701 -28.24 68.73 -17.02
N GLY A 702 -27.91 69.47 -18.08
CA GLY A 702 -27.04 70.65 -17.97
C GLY A 702 -27.15 71.58 -19.18
N ILE A 703 -26.91 71.06 -20.38
CA ILE A 703 -26.86 71.90 -21.59
C ILE A 703 -28.14 71.80 -22.43
N GLY A 704 -28.72 70.60 -22.62
CA GLY A 704 -29.93 70.42 -23.43
C GLY A 704 -31.15 71.17 -22.87
N SER A 705 -31.47 70.99 -21.58
CA SER A 705 -32.61 71.65 -20.93
C SER A 705 -32.44 73.16 -20.80
N LEU A 706 -31.19 73.64 -20.62
CA LEU A 706 -30.89 75.07 -20.55
C LEU A 706 -31.13 75.75 -21.91
N ILE A 707 -30.80 75.10 -23.02
CA ILE A 707 -31.09 75.63 -24.37
C ILE A 707 -32.60 75.76 -24.58
N PHE A 708 -33.40 74.77 -24.16
CA PHE A 708 -34.87 74.86 -24.28
C PHE A 708 -35.50 75.92 -23.37
N VAL A 709 -34.99 76.10 -22.15
CA VAL A 709 -35.45 77.16 -21.24
C VAL A 709 -35.05 78.56 -21.76
N VAL A 710 -33.82 78.73 -22.25
CA VAL A 710 -33.34 80.00 -22.81
C VAL A 710 -34.08 80.34 -24.10
N ALA A 711 -34.29 79.37 -24.99
CA ALA A 711 -35.09 79.57 -26.20
C ALA A 711 -36.56 79.90 -25.86
N GLY A 712 -37.15 79.21 -24.88
CA GLY A 712 -38.50 79.50 -24.39
C GLY A 712 -38.64 80.91 -23.81
N LEU A 713 -37.68 81.33 -22.98
CA LEU A 713 -37.65 82.70 -22.43
C LEU A 713 -37.42 83.76 -23.50
N ALA A 714 -36.58 83.50 -24.51
CA ALA A 714 -36.35 84.41 -25.63
C ALA A 714 -37.60 84.57 -26.51
N ILE A 715 -38.35 83.48 -26.75
CA ILE A 715 -39.63 83.52 -27.48
C ILE A 715 -40.67 84.30 -26.67
N MET A 716 -40.77 84.09 -25.36
CA MET A 716 -41.70 84.84 -24.51
C MET A 716 -41.33 86.33 -24.42
N ALA A 717 -40.04 86.66 -24.35
CA ALA A 717 -39.58 88.05 -24.42
C ALA A 717 -39.90 88.69 -25.78
N GLY A 718 -39.68 87.97 -26.89
CA GLY A 718 -40.04 88.40 -28.24
C GLY A 718 -41.55 88.64 -28.41
N ALA A 719 -42.38 87.73 -27.89
CA ALA A 719 -43.83 87.85 -27.88
C ALA A 719 -44.31 89.05 -27.05
N TYR A 720 -43.70 89.30 -25.89
CA TYR A 720 -44.01 90.45 -25.04
C TYR A 720 -43.66 91.80 -25.71
N VAL A 721 -42.51 91.88 -26.39
CA VAL A 721 -42.13 93.08 -27.15
C VAL A 721 -43.06 93.33 -28.32
N ALA A 722 -43.44 92.28 -29.07
CA ALA A 722 -44.41 92.37 -30.16
C ALA A 722 -45.81 92.81 -29.66
N TYR A 723 -46.26 92.25 -28.53
CA TYR A 723 -47.51 92.64 -27.87
C TYR A 723 -47.52 94.12 -27.46
N ARG A 724 -46.44 94.63 -26.84
CA ARG A 724 -46.33 96.06 -26.50
C ARG A 724 -46.29 96.98 -27.72
N LYS A 725 -45.68 96.54 -28.82
CA LYS A 725 -45.61 97.33 -30.06
C LYS A 725 -46.96 97.42 -30.79
N ASN A 726 -47.82 96.43 -30.63
CA ASN A 726 -49.20 96.46 -31.14
C ASN A 726 -50.14 97.32 -30.26
N GLN A 727 -49.93 97.42 -28.94
CA GLN A 727 -50.71 98.33 -28.10
C GLN A 727 -50.36 99.81 -28.31
N ALA A 728 -49.16 100.13 -28.82
CA ALA A 728 -48.76 101.51 -29.16
C ALA A 728 -49.26 101.98 -30.55
N ARG A 729 -50.01 101.15 -31.28
CA ARG A 729 -50.61 101.46 -32.59
C ARG A 729 -52.13 101.26 -32.63
N ALA A 730 -52.77 101.16 -31.47
CA ALA A 730 -54.23 101.17 -31.32
C ALA A 730 -54.69 102.52 -30.74
#